data_AF-A0AA41FG56-F1
#
_entry.id   AF-A0AA41FG56-F1
#
_cell.length_a   1.000
_cell.length_b   1.000
_cell.length_c   1.000
_cell.angle_alpha   90.00
_cell.angle_beta   90.00
_cell.angle_gamma   90.00
#
_symmetry.space_group_name_H-M   'P 1'
#
loop_
_entity.id
_entity.type
_entity.pdbx_description
1 polymer ?
#
loop_
_entity_poly.entity_id
_entity_poly.type
_entity_poly.pdbx_seq_one_letter_code
_entity_poly.pdbx_strand_id
1 'polypeptide(L)'
;MDIIKELKRDGMLLKKIPKKEQTIELCKAAIRQNPLALQFVSRKCLDSKMCLAAVKKNGQAFRYVPGQFVTKRMCELAVEAAPELLNNVPENFRTSAICINAIKKDVNTLSFVSQEKRYELFDDNTEIDLIEKIVAHNPKWLVYMPNRPDVKALCINYMEEDFSIAQYMPEQVKISEDILSYQKSKGKLQFTHKYYDSEEKKFNVKIKVVCGHHKSIFDDKKIIEESYCVQEKFEDFDKFYAFLDGNLFDAELRSFDFRGIDLRNYNIEGAIINSEILQSQGLYDGTYFAAIKKTLGTDEIMGNNEIMIPDEFCYPKPIDDDEHERFDINHIPFFYISDIHLTHRVCNKFKDKATKEEIRSYIKFLARSMVRSIGTRPFNSYLLIAGDTSSIFEFTVIFYNELIQWWNPNQIVVVSGNHELWDPYVEMEDNVEIYRKFFVKLGIVFLQNDLMCVEDRKKREIFSEAEILKTSKEELRNKAQCSSVIILGGIGFSGLNKKFNASNIRYGKSFDELSREAAWKKDIQEANCFNTIYTKILECLGKNRVIVLTHAKKGDWNTEIHNPYWIYLNGHNHQNFYEISDRRTIYADNQIGYRAKNIGLKYFYCDNDYDIFAYYQDGVHEITKEQYIDFNRGKLVSMSFKREDGTIYMLKRDSMYLFLIYCEYSKRSRGKSLYLMNGGKLGRLRRNRLEDLSYYYDNLEKYAENVNQLLYRYAGGQQKLSEFIKHLGGSGKIHGCIVDVERPNGLEGFSYCHLFVNPIDGKVTPYFAYDVKSRIVYKDLKTLLQAHDSCKLMANNYLRIEKEAANNLPIVQYSGQMEEWENEDAMYDEGSYLYKISRIIKSLQYCTEKNIVRLWNEELLNYDFVNRIKQSNQIDEIVDDRLMIDEKNV
;
A
#
# COMPACT_ATOMS: atom_id res chain seq x y z
N MET A 1 -53.74 -50.42 -2.50
CA MET A 1 -53.86 -49.51 -3.66
C MET A 1 -52.72 -49.81 -4.61
N ASP A 2 -52.99 -49.91 -5.91
CA ASP A 2 -51.94 -50.14 -6.92
C ASP A 2 -51.22 -48.80 -7.18
N ILE A 3 -50.07 -48.64 -6.54
CA ILE A 3 -49.25 -47.42 -6.58
C ILE A 3 -48.90 -47.04 -8.04
N ILE A 4 -48.72 -48.02 -8.94
CA ILE A 4 -48.43 -47.76 -10.36
C ILE A 4 -49.64 -47.12 -11.04
N LYS A 5 -50.86 -47.57 -10.73
CA LYS A 5 -52.10 -47.01 -11.28
C LYS A 5 -52.31 -45.56 -10.84
N GLU A 6 -51.89 -45.22 -9.61
CA GLU A 6 -51.94 -43.85 -9.09
C GLU A 6 -50.89 -42.96 -9.74
N LEU A 7 -49.63 -43.41 -9.87
CA LEU A 7 -48.57 -42.66 -10.56
C LEU A 7 -48.86 -42.43 -12.05
N LYS A 8 -49.60 -43.33 -12.71
CA LYS A 8 -50.09 -43.13 -14.08
C LYS A 8 -51.17 -42.04 -14.19
N ARG A 9 -51.84 -41.68 -13.09
CA ARG A 9 -52.80 -40.57 -13.05
C ARG A 9 -52.13 -39.25 -12.67
N ASP A 10 -51.23 -39.28 -11.68
CA ASP A 10 -50.42 -38.14 -11.25
C ASP A 10 -48.99 -38.58 -10.89
N GLY A 11 -48.03 -38.31 -11.77
CA GLY A 11 -46.63 -38.67 -11.59
C GLY A 11 -45.95 -37.91 -10.44
N MET A 12 -46.50 -36.78 -9.98
CA MET A 12 -45.95 -36.01 -8.85
C MET A 12 -46.17 -36.70 -7.52
N LEU A 13 -47.05 -37.71 -7.45
CA LEU A 13 -47.23 -38.55 -6.26
C LEU A 13 -45.96 -39.32 -5.88
N LEU A 14 -44.97 -39.42 -6.78
CA LEU A 14 -43.65 -40.00 -6.48
C LEU A 14 -42.98 -39.33 -5.27
N LYS A 15 -43.23 -38.03 -5.02
CA LYS A 15 -42.70 -37.30 -3.85
C LYS A 15 -43.16 -37.86 -2.50
N LYS A 16 -44.29 -38.58 -2.48
CA LYS A 16 -44.87 -39.20 -1.28
C LYS A 16 -44.32 -40.61 -1.03
N ILE A 17 -43.58 -41.19 -1.98
CA ILE A 17 -43.00 -42.53 -1.87
C ILE A 17 -41.58 -42.41 -1.30
N PRO A 18 -41.28 -43.03 -0.14
CA PRO A 18 -39.95 -43.01 0.45
C PRO A 18 -38.85 -43.46 -0.52
N LYS A 19 -37.69 -42.78 -0.54
CA LYS A 19 -36.59 -43.07 -1.48
C LYS A 19 -36.09 -44.52 -1.43
N LYS A 20 -36.25 -45.21 -0.29
CA LYS A 20 -35.89 -46.62 -0.10
C LYS A 20 -36.88 -47.57 -0.79
N GLU A 21 -38.13 -47.16 -0.99
CA GLU A 21 -39.21 -47.98 -1.56
C GLU A 21 -39.43 -47.73 -3.06
N GLN A 22 -38.79 -46.71 -3.63
CA GLN A 22 -38.83 -46.46 -5.06
C GLN A 22 -38.15 -47.58 -5.85
N THR A 23 -38.84 -48.07 -6.90
CA THR A 23 -38.34 -49.02 -7.89
C THR A 23 -38.24 -48.36 -9.27
N ILE A 24 -37.44 -48.93 -10.18
CA ILE A 24 -37.27 -48.42 -11.55
C ILE A 24 -38.62 -48.30 -12.28
N GLU A 25 -39.54 -49.26 -12.06
CA GLU A 25 -40.86 -49.27 -12.70
C GLU A 25 -41.76 -48.14 -12.20
N LEU A 26 -41.77 -47.87 -10.89
CA LEU A 26 -42.50 -46.75 -10.29
C LEU A 26 -41.99 -45.41 -10.83
N CYS A 27 -40.66 -45.24 -10.88
CA CYS A 27 -40.02 -44.03 -11.40
C CYS A 27 -40.31 -43.83 -12.91
N LYS A 28 -40.26 -44.89 -13.72
CA LYS A 28 -40.61 -44.84 -15.15
C LYS A 28 -42.08 -44.47 -15.38
N ALA A 29 -43.01 -45.04 -14.59
CA ALA A 29 -44.42 -44.73 -14.70
C ALA A 29 -44.69 -43.24 -14.37
N ALA A 30 -44.06 -42.74 -13.29
CA ALA A 30 -44.16 -41.35 -12.86
C ALA A 30 -43.62 -40.37 -13.92
N ILE A 31 -42.39 -40.59 -14.42
CA ILE A 31 -41.75 -39.73 -15.43
C ILE A 31 -42.52 -39.76 -16.76
N ARG A 32 -43.01 -40.95 -17.17
CA ARG A 32 -43.79 -41.08 -18.40
C ARG A 32 -45.09 -40.27 -18.34
N GLN A 33 -45.69 -40.12 -17.15
CA GLN A 33 -46.84 -39.25 -16.93
C GLN A 33 -46.37 -37.78 -16.88
N ASN A 34 -45.50 -37.41 -15.93
CA ASN A 34 -44.96 -36.06 -15.76
C ASN A 34 -43.41 -36.08 -15.69
N PRO A 35 -42.70 -35.57 -16.72
CA PRO A 35 -41.24 -35.51 -16.73
C PRO A 35 -40.58 -34.79 -15.56
N LEU A 36 -41.27 -33.82 -14.94
CA LEU A 36 -40.75 -33.08 -13.78
C LEU A 36 -40.73 -33.91 -12.50
N ALA A 37 -41.37 -35.09 -12.49
CA ALA A 37 -41.25 -36.07 -11.41
C ALA A 37 -39.81 -36.58 -11.23
N LEU A 38 -38.94 -36.36 -12.22
CA LEU A 38 -37.51 -36.66 -12.16
C LEU A 38 -36.83 -36.10 -10.89
N GLN A 39 -37.28 -34.94 -10.39
CA GLN A 39 -36.75 -34.31 -9.17
C GLN A 39 -36.93 -35.16 -7.88
N PHE A 40 -37.87 -36.11 -7.88
CA PHE A 40 -38.19 -36.95 -6.73
C PHE A 40 -37.61 -38.36 -6.82
N VAL A 41 -36.92 -38.69 -7.92
CA VAL A 41 -36.39 -40.03 -8.17
C VAL A 41 -35.19 -40.32 -7.27
N SER A 42 -35.17 -41.51 -6.68
CA SER A 42 -34.05 -42.02 -5.90
C SER A 42 -32.83 -42.26 -6.79
N ARG A 43 -31.62 -41.88 -6.31
CA ARG A 43 -30.37 -42.03 -7.08
C ARG A 43 -30.15 -43.46 -7.58
N LYS A 44 -30.61 -44.48 -6.84
CA LYS A 44 -30.52 -45.90 -7.21
C LYS A 44 -31.39 -46.33 -8.40
N CYS A 45 -32.37 -45.51 -8.80
CA CYS A 45 -33.31 -45.81 -9.88
C CYS A 45 -33.05 -44.98 -11.15
N LEU A 46 -32.11 -44.03 -11.10
CA LEU A 46 -31.80 -43.13 -12.21
C LEU A 46 -30.86 -43.80 -13.21
N ASP A 47 -31.17 -43.65 -14.50
CA ASP A 47 -30.31 -44.01 -15.62
C ASP A 47 -30.36 -42.95 -16.73
N SER A 48 -29.36 -42.93 -17.61
CA SER A 48 -29.25 -41.93 -18.67
C SER A 48 -30.41 -41.98 -19.68
N LYS A 49 -30.98 -43.17 -19.96
CA LYS A 49 -32.09 -43.33 -20.92
C LYS A 49 -33.39 -42.72 -20.36
N MET A 50 -33.62 -42.88 -19.06
CA MET A 50 -34.74 -42.30 -18.32
C MET A 50 -34.65 -40.77 -18.31
N CYS A 51 -33.48 -40.23 -18.00
CA CYS A 51 -33.22 -38.78 -18.08
C CYS A 51 -33.46 -38.24 -19.51
N LEU A 52 -32.98 -38.94 -20.55
CA LEU A 52 -33.15 -38.50 -21.94
C LEU A 52 -34.62 -38.48 -22.36
N ALA A 53 -35.38 -39.51 -21.98
CA ALA A 53 -36.81 -39.59 -22.26
C ALA A 53 -37.60 -38.47 -21.57
N ALA A 54 -37.21 -38.12 -20.33
CA ALA A 54 -37.80 -37.00 -19.60
C ALA A 54 -37.53 -35.67 -20.31
N VAL A 55 -36.27 -35.37 -20.63
CA VAL A 55 -35.86 -34.14 -21.33
C VAL A 55 -36.49 -34.03 -22.71
N LYS A 56 -36.56 -35.13 -23.47
CA LYS A 56 -37.20 -35.15 -24.80
C LYS A 56 -38.70 -34.83 -24.74
N LYS A 57 -39.37 -35.23 -23.65
CA LYS A 57 -40.81 -34.95 -23.45
C LYS A 57 -41.04 -33.54 -22.89
N ASN A 58 -40.15 -33.03 -22.05
CA ASN A 58 -40.18 -31.66 -21.54
C ASN A 58 -38.75 -31.20 -21.21
N GLY A 59 -38.25 -30.21 -21.96
CA GLY A 59 -36.87 -29.68 -21.79
C GLY A 59 -36.58 -29.20 -20.37
N GLN A 60 -37.56 -28.67 -19.64
CA GLN A 60 -37.41 -28.21 -18.25
C GLN A 60 -37.03 -29.33 -17.26
N ALA A 61 -37.27 -30.60 -17.62
CA ALA A 61 -36.82 -31.74 -16.82
C ALA A 61 -35.28 -31.80 -16.71
N PHE A 62 -34.54 -31.13 -17.60
CA PHE A 62 -33.08 -31.08 -17.59
C PHE A 62 -32.50 -30.53 -16.27
N ARG A 63 -33.20 -29.60 -15.60
CA ARG A 63 -32.81 -29.03 -14.29
C ARG A 63 -32.60 -30.08 -13.20
N TYR A 64 -33.21 -31.26 -13.36
CA TYR A 64 -33.19 -32.34 -12.38
C TYR A 64 -32.32 -33.54 -12.81
N VAL A 65 -31.59 -33.43 -13.93
CA VAL A 65 -30.68 -34.49 -14.39
C VAL A 65 -29.37 -34.41 -13.61
N PRO A 66 -28.94 -35.48 -12.92
CA PRO A 66 -27.64 -35.49 -12.25
C PRO A 66 -26.49 -35.38 -13.27
N GLY A 67 -25.42 -34.65 -12.90
CA GLY A 67 -24.28 -34.36 -13.79
C GLY A 67 -23.68 -35.59 -14.49
N GLN A 68 -23.56 -36.72 -13.78
CA GLN A 68 -23.06 -37.99 -14.30
C GLN A 68 -23.88 -38.61 -15.45
N PHE A 69 -25.12 -38.15 -15.67
CA PHE A 69 -26.01 -38.65 -16.72
C PHE A 69 -26.26 -37.64 -17.84
N VAL A 70 -25.69 -36.44 -17.74
CA VAL A 70 -25.83 -35.39 -18.76
C VAL A 70 -25.13 -35.82 -20.04
N THR A 71 -25.80 -35.60 -21.18
CA THR A 71 -25.25 -35.89 -22.50
C THR A 71 -25.42 -34.68 -23.41
N LYS A 72 -24.56 -34.54 -24.43
CA LYS A 72 -24.65 -33.48 -25.43
C LYS A 72 -26.06 -33.34 -26.02
N ARG A 73 -26.70 -34.47 -26.33
CA ARG A 73 -28.06 -34.50 -26.90
C ARG A 73 -29.13 -33.96 -25.94
N MET A 74 -29.00 -34.21 -24.64
CA MET A 74 -29.90 -33.63 -23.64
C MET A 74 -29.73 -32.11 -23.56
N CYS A 75 -28.48 -31.62 -23.60
CA CYS A 75 -28.19 -30.19 -23.58
C CYS A 75 -28.79 -29.48 -24.80
N GLU A 76 -28.61 -30.04 -26.01
CA GLU A 76 -29.23 -29.52 -27.24
C GLU A 76 -30.75 -29.44 -27.12
N LEU A 77 -31.40 -30.53 -26.68
CA LEU A 77 -32.86 -30.57 -26.53
C LEU A 77 -33.38 -29.59 -25.47
N ALA A 78 -32.64 -29.42 -24.38
CA ALA A 78 -33.00 -28.50 -23.31
C ALA A 78 -32.95 -27.04 -23.81
N VAL A 79 -31.82 -26.63 -24.39
CA VAL A 79 -31.62 -25.27 -24.92
C VAL A 79 -32.55 -24.98 -26.10
N GLU A 80 -32.83 -25.97 -26.94
CA GLU A 80 -33.77 -25.83 -28.05
C GLU A 80 -35.19 -25.53 -27.55
N ALA A 81 -35.62 -26.19 -26.48
CA ALA A 81 -36.93 -26.00 -25.88
C ALA A 81 -37.04 -24.70 -25.07
N ALA A 82 -35.96 -24.31 -24.39
CA ALA A 82 -35.92 -23.16 -23.49
C ALA A 82 -34.47 -22.63 -23.35
N PRO A 83 -34.14 -21.46 -23.94
CA PRO A 83 -32.76 -20.99 -24.03
C PRO A 83 -32.14 -20.68 -22.66
N GLU A 84 -32.94 -20.33 -21.65
CA GLU A 84 -32.47 -20.06 -20.29
C GLU A 84 -31.89 -21.30 -19.58
N LEU A 85 -32.19 -22.50 -20.08
CA LEU A 85 -31.61 -23.75 -19.57
C LEU A 85 -30.11 -23.88 -19.87
N LEU A 86 -29.53 -22.99 -20.67
CA LEU A 86 -28.08 -22.91 -20.87
C LEU A 86 -27.32 -22.76 -19.54
N ASN A 87 -27.89 -22.05 -18.55
CA ASN A 87 -27.31 -21.92 -17.21
C ASN A 87 -27.15 -23.28 -16.50
N ASN A 88 -28.03 -24.25 -16.79
CA ASN A 88 -27.98 -25.60 -16.23
C ASN A 88 -27.05 -26.55 -17.01
N VAL A 89 -26.60 -26.17 -18.21
CA VAL A 89 -25.71 -27.01 -19.03
C VAL A 89 -24.30 -26.97 -18.43
N PRO A 90 -23.67 -28.12 -18.11
CA PRO A 90 -22.29 -28.17 -17.64
C PRO A 90 -21.31 -27.55 -18.66
N GLU A 91 -20.25 -26.91 -18.18
CA GLU A 91 -19.34 -26.14 -19.04
C GLU A 91 -18.72 -26.96 -20.17
N ASN A 92 -18.37 -28.22 -19.92
CA ASN A 92 -17.81 -29.13 -20.93
C ASN A 92 -18.79 -29.44 -22.08
N PHE A 93 -20.09 -29.21 -21.91
CA PHE A 93 -21.11 -29.38 -22.95
C PHE A 93 -21.59 -28.05 -23.57
N ARG A 94 -21.15 -26.90 -23.08
CA ARG A 94 -21.41 -25.59 -23.69
C ARG A 94 -20.51 -25.37 -24.92
N THR A 95 -20.86 -26.03 -26.02
CA THR A 95 -20.21 -25.86 -27.33
C THR A 95 -20.69 -24.56 -28.00
N SER A 96 -19.89 -23.98 -28.90
CA SER A 96 -20.25 -22.73 -29.61
C SER A 96 -21.60 -22.83 -30.31
N ALA A 97 -21.90 -23.98 -30.92
CA ALA A 97 -23.20 -24.21 -31.57
C ALA A 97 -24.39 -24.13 -30.60
N ILE A 98 -24.28 -24.72 -29.39
CA ILE A 98 -25.35 -24.68 -28.39
C ILE A 98 -25.52 -23.26 -27.83
N CYS A 99 -24.41 -22.58 -27.55
CA CYS A 99 -24.42 -21.21 -27.06
C CYS A 99 -25.01 -20.23 -28.09
N ILE A 100 -24.56 -20.28 -29.35
CA ILE A 100 -25.07 -19.41 -30.42
C ILE A 100 -26.57 -19.64 -30.64
N ASN A 101 -27.04 -20.89 -30.62
CA ASN A 101 -28.48 -21.19 -30.75
C ASN A 101 -29.28 -20.57 -29.58
N ALA A 102 -28.78 -20.66 -28.35
CA ALA A 102 -29.41 -20.01 -27.19
C ALA A 102 -29.47 -18.49 -27.37
N ILE A 103 -28.35 -17.87 -27.77
CA ILE A 103 -28.21 -16.41 -27.95
C ILE A 103 -29.11 -15.90 -29.08
N LYS A 104 -29.21 -16.64 -30.19
CA LYS A 104 -30.12 -16.31 -31.31
C LYS A 104 -31.60 -16.26 -30.86
N LYS A 105 -31.98 -17.03 -29.83
CA LYS A 105 -33.34 -17.05 -29.27
C LYS A 105 -33.54 -16.03 -28.16
N ASP A 106 -32.56 -15.87 -27.28
CA ASP A 106 -32.55 -14.90 -26.19
C ASP A 106 -31.13 -14.42 -25.90
N VAL A 107 -30.88 -13.15 -26.20
CA VAL A 107 -29.58 -12.49 -26.05
C VAL A 107 -29.10 -12.46 -24.59
N ASN A 108 -30.02 -12.47 -23.60
CA ASN A 108 -29.65 -12.53 -22.18
C ASN A 108 -28.82 -13.77 -21.84
N THR A 109 -28.96 -14.85 -22.60
CA THR A 109 -28.27 -16.11 -22.34
C THR A 109 -26.76 -16.03 -22.53
N LEU A 110 -26.24 -15.00 -23.21
CA LEU A 110 -24.79 -14.74 -23.29
C LEU A 110 -24.18 -14.53 -21.89
N SER A 111 -24.95 -14.01 -20.93
CA SER A 111 -24.53 -13.88 -19.52
C SER A 111 -24.22 -15.22 -18.85
N PHE A 112 -24.80 -16.33 -19.32
CA PHE A 112 -24.54 -17.68 -18.82
C PHE A 112 -23.28 -18.32 -19.40
N VAL A 113 -22.69 -17.74 -20.45
CA VAL A 113 -21.41 -18.20 -21.01
C VAL A 113 -20.26 -17.59 -20.21
N SER A 114 -19.26 -18.40 -19.85
CA SER A 114 -18.05 -17.91 -19.16
C SER A 114 -17.30 -16.92 -20.04
N GLN A 115 -16.60 -15.96 -19.43
CA GLN A 115 -15.89 -14.90 -20.16
C GLN A 115 -14.88 -15.46 -21.16
N GLU A 116 -14.10 -16.49 -20.77
CA GLU A 116 -13.12 -17.16 -21.63
C GLU A 116 -13.76 -17.66 -22.92
N LYS A 117 -14.90 -18.35 -22.81
CA LYS A 117 -15.59 -18.92 -23.97
C LYS A 117 -16.21 -17.86 -24.88
N ARG A 118 -16.56 -16.67 -24.37
CA ARG A 118 -17.16 -15.61 -25.20
C ARG A 118 -16.20 -15.11 -26.28
N TYR A 119 -14.89 -15.11 -26.01
CA TYR A 119 -13.88 -14.75 -27.01
C TYR A 119 -13.77 -15.75 -28.17
N GLU A 120 -14.26 -16.98 -27.99
CA GLU A 120 -14.24 -18.04 -29.00
C GLU A 120 -15.59 -18.23 -29.69
N LEU A 121 -16.63 -17.49 -29.28
CA LEU A 121 -17.99 -17.68 -29.80
C LEU A 121 -18.22 -17.04 -31.16
N PHE A 122 -17.65 -15.85 -31.38
CA PHE A 122 -17.93 -15.05 -32.55
C PHE A 122 -16.70 -15.02 -33.46
N ASP A 123 -16.89 -15.42 -34.70
CA ASP A 123 -15.86 -15.48 -35.74
C ASP A 123 -16.24 -14.60 -36.94
N ASP A 124 -15.43 -14.62 -38.00
CA ASP A 124 -15.66 -13.89 -39.26
C ASP A 124 -16.91 -14.32 -40.04
N ASN A 125 -17.56 -15.43 -39.65
CA ASN A 125 -18.80 -15.90 -40.27
C ASN A 125 -20.07 -15.47 -39.52
N THR A 126 -19.91 -14.88 -38.32
CA THR A 126 -21.04 -14.37 -37.53
C THR A 126 -21.86 -13.34 -38.32
N GLU A 127 -23.19 -13.51 -38.35
CA GLU A 127 -24.13 -12.59 -38.99
C GLU A 127 -24.14 -11.22 -38.28
N ILE A 128 -24.05 -10.12 -39.04
CA ILE A 128 -24.02 -8.77 -38.47
C ILE A 128 -25.30 -8.44 -37.68
N ASP A 129 -26.47 -8.88 -38.15
CA ASP A 129 -27.75 -8.69 -37.45
C ASP A 129 -27.76 -9.30 -36.03
N LEU A 130 -27.02 -10.40 -35.82
CA LEU A 130 -26.88 -11.01 -34.50
C LEU A 130 -25.97 -10.15 -33.62
N ILE A 131 -24.87 -9.64 -34.17
CA ILE A 131 -23.95 -8.73 -33.47
C ILE A 131 -24.70 -7.46 -33.04
N GLU A 132 -25.45 -6.82 -33.94
CA GLU A 132 -26.24 -5.63 -33.64
C GLU A 132 -27.24 -5.88 -32.50
N LYS A 133 -27.95 -7.02 -32.52
CA LYS A 133 -28.87 -7.40 -31.42
C LYS A 133 -28.14 -7.58 -30.09
N ILE A 134 -26.96 -8.19 -30.10
CA ILE A 134 -26.16 -8.41 -28.89
C ILE A 134 -25.69 -7.08 -28.30
N VAL A 135 -25.13 -6.21 -29.15
CA VAL A 135 -24.59 -4.91 -28.74
C VAL A 135 -25.71 -3.95 -28.31
N ALA A 136 -26.85 -3.95 -28.99
CA ALA A 136 -28.03 -3.16 -28.60
C ALA A 136 -28.59 -3.56 -27.23
N HIS A 137 -28.49 -4.84 -26.87
CA HIS A 137 -28.88 -5.33 -25.54
C HIS A 137 -27.87 -4.91 -24.46
N ASN A 138 -26.57 -5.05 -24.74
CA ASN A 138 -25.52 -4.64 -23.83
C ASN A 138 -24.25 -4.21 -24.62
N PRO A 139 -23.99 -2.89 -24.72
CA PRO A 139 -22.85 -2.36 -25.48
C PRO A 139 -21.49 -2.88 -25.02
N LYS A 140 -21.39 -3.33 -23.76
CA LYS A 140 -20.14 -3.87 -23.21
C LYS A 140 -19.70 -5.18 -23.87
N TRP A 141 -20.63 -5.88 -24.53
CA TRP A 141 -20.33 -7.13 -25.23
C TRP A 141 -19.69 -6.94 -26.60
N LEU A 142 -19.55 -5.69 -27.05
CA LEU A 142 -18.78 -5.34 -28.24
C LEU A 142 -17.34 -5.90 -28.20
N VAL A 143 -16.78 -6.13 -27.00
CA VAL A 143 -15.40 -6.61 -26.79
C VAL A 143 -15.14 -8.00 -27.35
N TYR A 144 -16.20 -8.79 -27.56
CA TYR A 144 -16.13 -10.15 -28.08
C TYR A 144 -16.32 -10.23 -29.60
N MET A 145 -16.53 -9.10 -30.28
CA MET A 145 -16.86 -9.09 -31.70
C MET A 145 -15.62 -9.22 -32.60
N PRO A 146 -15.75 -9.83 -33.79
CA PRO A 146 -14.65 -10.02 -34.72
C PRO A 146 -14.17 -8.69 -35.34
N ASN A 147 -12.90 -8.65 -35.76
CA ASN A 147 -12.31 -7.48 -36.41
C ASN A 147 -12.59 -7.47 -37.92
N ARG A 148 -13.69 -6.82 -38.33
CA ARG A 148 -14.11 -6.72 -39.73
C ARG A 148 -14.74 -5.36 -40.06
N PRO A 149 -14.84 -4.95 -41.34
CA PRO A 149 -15.23 -3.60 -41.73
C PRO A 149 -16.63 -3.15 -41.26
N ASP A 150 -17.63 -4.01 -41.34
CA ASP A 150 -19.01 -3.78 -40.86
C ASP A 150 -19.07 -3.60 -39.33
N VAL A 151 -18.31 -4.39 -38.55
CA VAL A 151 -18.17 -4.21 -37.10
C VAL A 151 -17.48 -2.89 -36.76
N LYS A 152 -16.44 -2.49 -37.51
CA LYS A 152 -15.81 -1.17 -37.32
C LYS A 152 -16.78 -0.02 -37.58
N ALA A 153 -17.58 -0.11 -38.64
CA ALA A 153 -18.63 0.86 -38.92
C ALA A 153 -19.67 0.91 -37.79
N LEU A 154 -20.07 -0.25 -37.26
CA LEU A 154 -20.96 -0.35 -36.10
C LEU A 154 -20.35 0.35 -34.87
N CYS A 155 -19.06 0.12 -34.58
CA CYS A 155 -18.36 0.81 -33.49
C CYS A 155 -18.39 2.34 -33.64
N ILE A 156 -18.17 2.85 -34.86
CA ILE A 156 -18.23 4.30 -35.13
C ILE A 156 -19.63 4.85 -34.85
N ASN A 157 -20.68 4.19 -35.36
CA ASN A 157 -22.07 4.58 -35.12
C ASN A 157 -22.41 4.65 -33.63
N TYR A 158 -22.00 3.63 -32.84
CA TYR A 158 -22.20 3.66 -31.39
C TYR A 158 -21.39 4.76 -30.70
N MET A 159 -20.15 5.01 -31.13
CA MET A 159 -19.33 6.11 -30.59
C MET A 159 -19.87 7.50 -30.95
N GLU A 160 -20.64 7.64 -32.04
CA GLU A 160 -21.34 8.89 -32.37
C GLU A 160 -22.44 9.21 -31.35
N GLU A 161 -23.14 8.19 -30.84
CA GLU A 161 -24.18 8.34 -29.81
C GLU A 161 -23.58 8.44 -28.39
N ASP A 162 -22.68 7.52 -28.03
CA ASP A 162 -22.01 7.45 -26.75
C ASP A 162 -20.55 6.99 -26.90
N PHE A 163 -19.63 7.95 -26.77
CA PHE A 163 -18.20 7.70 -26.90
C PHE A 163 -17.64 6.79 -25.77
N SER A 164 -18.35 6.64 -24.64
CA SER A 164 -17.93 5.73 -23.56
C SER A 164 -17.83 4.28 -24.01
N ILE A 165 -18.54 3.92 -25.10
CA ILE A 165 -18.55 2.57 -25.67
C ILE A 165 -17.18 2.19 -26.25
N ALA A 166 -16.35 3.17 -26.61
CA ALA A 166 -15.03 2.95 -27.20
C ALA A 166 -14.14 1.99 -26.37
N GLN A 167 -14.28 2.00 -25.04
CA GLN A 167 -13.51 1.12 -24.14
C GLN A 167 -13.82 -0.37 -24.34
N TYR A 168 -15.03 -0.69 -24.81
CA TYR A 168 -15.50 -2.05 -25.03
C TYR A 168 -15.27 -2.54 -26.46
N MET A 169 -14.57 -1.79 -27.32
CA MET A 169 -14.22 -2.31 -28.65
C MET A 169 -13.22 -3.47 -28.54
N PRO A 170 -13.21 -4.41 -29.51
CA PRO A 170 -12.15 -5.41 -29.61
C PRO A 170 -10.77 -4.77 -29.74
N GLU A 171 -9.74 -5.37 -29.15
CA GLU A 171 -8.37 -4.81 -29.15
C GLU A 171 -7.84 -4.57 -30.57
N GLN A 172 -8.12 -5.48 -31.50
CA GLN A 172 -7.69 -5.32 -32.89
C GLN A 172 -8.44 -4.19 -33.63
N VAL A 173 -9.66 -3.87 -33.21
CA VAL A 173 -10.45 -2.76 -33.77
C VAL A 173 -9.93 -1.43 -33.23
N LYS A 174 -9.55 -1.37 -31.96
CA LYS A 174 -9.00 -0.18 -31.30
C LYS A 174 -7.74 0.38 -31.97
N ILE A 175 -6.93 -0.47 -32.60
CA ILE A 175 -5.69 -0.10 -33.32
C ILE A 175 -5.90 0.09 -34.84
N SER A 176 -7.14 0.07 -35.31
CA SER A 176 -7.38 0.24 -36.75
C SER A 176 -7.35 1.72 -37.15
N GLU A 177 -6.78 2.00 -38.33
CA GLU A 177 -6.60 3.35 -38.87
C GLU A 177 -7.93 4.13 -38.93
N ASP A 178 -9.01 3.48 -39.35
CA ASP A 178 -10.35 4.09 -39.44
C ASP A 178 -10.84 4.59 -38.07
N ILE A 179 -10.68 3.76 -37.04
CA ILE A 179 -11.12 4.05 -35.67
C ILE A 179 -10.27 5.17 -35.08
N LEU A 180 -8.94 5.08 -35.17
CA LEU A 180 -8.06 6.11 -34.63
C LEU A 180 -8.23 7.45 -35.33
N SER A 181 -8.43 7.44 -36.64
CA SER A 181 -8.72 8.66 -37.42
C SER A 181 -10.02 9.31 -36.96
N TYR A 182 -11.08 8.52 -36.76
CA TYR A 182 -12.34 9.01 -36.22
C TYR A 182 -12.16 9.59 -34.81
N GLN A 183 -11.49 8.86 -33.91
CA GLN A 183 -11.27 9.31 -32.53
C GLN A 183 -10.37 10.55 -32.44
N LYS A 184 -9.38 10.66 -33.33
CA LYS A 184 -8.56 11.86 -33.51
C LYS A 184 -9.42 13.05 -33.95
N SER A 185 -10.32 12.86 -34.92
CA SER A 185 -11.23 13.91 -35.39
C SER A 185 -12.15 14.46 -34.29
N LYS A 186 -12.43 13.66 -33.25
CA LYS A 186 -13.22 14.05 -32.07
C LYS A 186 -12.36 14.64 -30.93
N GLY A 187 -11.06 14.79 -31.11
CA GLY A 187 -10.14 15.32 -30.09
C GLY A 187 -9.95 14.40 -28.88
N LYS A 188 -10.13 13.08 -29.06
CA LYS A 188 -10.14 12.09 -27.96
C LYS A 188 -8.80 11.40 -27.71
N LEU A 189 -7.81 11.64 -28.58
CA LEU A 189 -6.47 11.06 -28.45
C LEU A 189 -5.55 11.95 -27.60
N GLN A 190 -4.84 11.33 -26.67
CA GLN A 190 -3.74 11.94 -25.93
C GLN A 190 -2.46 11.12 -26.20
N PHE A 191 -1.44 11.75 -26.78
CA PHE A 191 -0.15 11.12 -27.04
C PHE A 191 0.68 11.06 -25.76
N THR A 192 0.85 9.87 -25.18
CA THR A 192 1.54 9.69 -23.90
C THR A 192 3.03 9.41 -24.07
N HIS A 193 3.42 8.78 -25.17
CA HIS A 193 4.83 8.52 -25.48
C HIS A 193 5.05 8.49 -26.99
N LYS A 194 6.13 9.11 -27.47
CA LYS A 194 6.48 9.16 -28.89
C LYS A 194 7.97 8.85 -28.97
N TYR A 195 8.37 7.82 -29.71
CA TYR A 195 9.77 7.41 -29.76
C TYR A 195 10.12 6.65 -31.03
N TYR A 196 11.40 6.66 -31.41
CA TYR A 196 11.92 5.76 -32.44
C TYR A 196 12.54 4.51 -31.81
N ASP A 197 12.07 3.35 -32.23
CA ASP A 197 12.63 2.06 -31.84
C ASP A 197 13.66 1.62 -32.87
N SER A 198 14.93 1.57 -32.48
CA SER A 198 16.02 1.19 -33.38
C SER A 198 16.07 -0.29 -33.70
N GLU A 199 15.52 -1.16 -32.84
CA GLU A 199 15.48 -2.60 -33.06
C GLU A 199 14.38 -2.94 -34.06
N GLU A 200 13.19 -2.38 -33.87
CA GLU A 200 12.06 -2.55 -34.80
C GLU A 200 12.19 -1.69 -36.07
N LYS A 201 13.03 -0.65 -36.03
CA LYS A 201 13.15 0.40 -37.05
C LYS A 201 11.82 1.10 -37.34
N LYS A 202 11.06 1.41 -36.29
CA LYS A 202 9.73 2.03 -36.38
C LYS A 202 9.59 3.18 -35.39
N PHE A 203 8.88 4.22 -35.83
CA PHE A 203 8.37 5.24 -34.93
C PHE A 203 7.13 4.72 -34.23
N ASN A 204 7.09 4.87 -32.91
CA ASN A 204 6.05 4.36 -32.06
C ASN A 204 5.35 5.52 -31.35
N VAL A 205 4.01 5.47 -31.31
CA VAL A 205 3.19 6.40 -30.54
C VAL A 205 2.32 5.59 -29.59
N LYS A 206 2.48 5.79 -28.29
CA LYS A 206 1.53 5.32 -27.28
C LYS A 206 0.44 6.37 -27.13
N ILE A 207 -0.80 5.93 -27.27
CA ILE A 207 -1.97 6.79 -27.34
C ILE A 207 -2.92 6.36 -26.22
N LYS A 208 -3.33 7.32 -25.40
CA LYS A 208 -4.42 7.18 -24.45
C LYS A 208 -5.68 7.77 -25.08
N VAL A 209 -6.73 6.96 -25.18
CA VAL A 209 -8.03 7.38 -25.72
C VAL A 209 -8.98 7.65 -24.57
N VAL A 210 -9.39 8.91 -24.40
CA VAL A 210 -10.31 9.31 -23.34
C VAL A 210 -11.75 9.02 -23.77
N CYS A 211 -12.39 8.07 -23.10
CA CYS A 211 -13.73 7.58 -23.41
C CYS A 211 -14.81 8.45 -22.75
N GLY A 212 -14.57 8.92 -21.53
CA GLY A 212 -15.51 9.75 -20.79
C GLY A 212 -15.03 10.10 -19.38
N HIS A 213 -15.87 10.81 -18.64
CA HIS A 213 -15.63 11.21 -17.25
C HIS A 213 -16.87 10.94 -16.40
N HIS A 214 -16.71 10.30 -15.24
CA HIS A 214 -17.80 10.13 -14.26
C HIS A 214 -17.33 10.51 -12.86
N LYS A 215 -18.27 10.83 -11.96
CA LYS A 215 -17.92 11.12 -10.57
C LYS A 215 -17.64 9.84 -9.80
N SER A 216 -16.59 9.84 -8.98
CA SER A 216 -16.31 8.76 -8.05
C SER A 216 -17.48 8.56 -7.10
N ILE A 217 -17.92 7.31 -6.93
CA ILE A 217 -19.00 6.92 -6.01
C ILE A 217 -18.62 7.23 -4.55
N PHE A 218 -17.32 7.32 -4.25
CA PHE A 218 -16.79 7.52 -2.91
C PHE A 218 -16.39 8.97 -2.61
N ASP A 219 -16.28 9.82 -3.63
CA ASP A 219 -15.86 11.22 -3.48
C ASP A 219 -16.42 12.07 -4.63
N ASP A 220 -17.46 12.84 -4.32
CA ASP A 220 -18.17 13.69 -5.31
C ASP A 220 -17.29 14.76 -5.97
N LYS A 221 -16.09 15.04 -5.41
CA LYS A 221 -15.10 15.96 -5.97
C LYS A 221 -14.10 15.28 -6.90
N LYS A 222 -13.99 13.94 -6.86
CA LYS A 222 -13.06 13.17 -7.68
C LYS A 222 -13.74 12.73 -8.98
N ILE A 223 -13.25 13.25 -10.10
CA ILE A 223 -13.67 12.83 -11.44
C ILE A 223 -12.78 11.66 -11.86
N ILE A 224 -13.38 10.53 -12.19
CA ILE A 224 -12.70 9.37 -12.76
C ILE A 224 -12.77 9.50 -14.28
N GLU A 225 -11.61 9.45 -14.92
CA GLU A 225 -11.49 9.42 -16.38
C GLU A 225 -11.48 7.98 -16.87
N GLU A 226 -12.43 7.64 -17.74
CA GLU A 226 -12.46 6.36 -18.44
C GLU A 226 -11.58 6.48 -19.68
N SER A 227 -10.61 5.58 -19.82
CA SER A 227 -9.70 5.58 -20.97
C SER A 227 -9.10 4.21 -21.21
N TYR A 228 -8.60 3.98 -22.43
CA TYR A 228 -7.77 2.83 -22.76
C TYR A 228 -6.52 3.27 -23.52
N CYS A 229 -5.50 2.41 -23.59
CA CYS A 229 -4.24 2.69 -24.25
C CYS A 229 -4.02 1.80 -25.46
N VAL A 230 -3.53 2.37 -26.55
CA VAL A 230 -3.13 1.68 -27.77
C VAL A 230 -1.75 2.16 -28.23
N GLN A 231 -1.14 1.44 -29.16
CA GLN A 231 0.14 1.78 -29.73
C GLN A 231 0.10 1.73 -31.25
N GLU A 232 0.46 2.83 -31.89
CA GLU A 232 0.60 2.94 -33.34
C GLU A 232 2.06 2.94 -33.76
N LYS A 233 2.33 2.37 -34.94
CA LYS A 233 3.68 2.21 -35.48
C LYS A 233 3.79 2.73 -36.92
N PHE A 234 4.84 3.49 -37.20
CA PHE A 234 5.12 4.08 -38.50
C PHE A 234 6.52 3.71 -38.97
N GLU A 235 6.67 3.35 -40.24
CA GLU A 235 7.98 3.13 -40.87
C GLU A 235 8.57 4.42 -41.44
N ASP A 236 7.71 5.40 -41.74
CA ASP A 236 8.05 6.65 -42.39
C ASP A 236 7.90 7.83 -41.41
N PHE A 237 8.89 8.73 -41.42
CA PHE A 237 8.93 9.89 -40.51
C PHE A 237 7.86 10.93 -40.85
N ASP A 238 7.57 11.17 -42.13
CA ASP A 238 6.57 12.15 -42.55
C ASP A 238 5.17 11.72 -42.13
N LYS A 239 4.85 10.42 -42.26
CA LYS A 239 3.59 9.85 -41.76
C LYS A 239 3.49 9.96 -40.25
N PHE A 240 4.57 9.66 -39.52
CA PHE A 240 4.62 9.84 -38.07
C PHE A 240 4.40 11.31 -37.68
N TYR A 241 5.09 12.23 -38.33
CA TYR A 241 4.97 13.67 -38.09
C TYR A 241 3.55 14.19 -38.39
N ALA A 242 2.97 13.78 -39.52
CA ALA A 242 1.61 14.12 -39.92
C ALA A 242 0.57 13.54 -38.94
N PHE A 243 0.77 12.30 -38.47
CA PHE A 243 -0.10 11.70 -37.46
C PHE A 243 -0.08 12.46 -36.13
N LEU A 244 1.04 13.12 -35.80
CA LEU A 244 1.18 13.95 -34.61
C LEU A 244 0.74 15.41 -34.82
N ASP A 245 0.15 15.74 -35.97
CA ASP A 245 -0.20 17.12 -36.37
C ASP A 245 0.99 18.09 -36.24
N GLY A 246 2.19 17.56 -36.53
CA GLY A 246 3.46 18.27 -36.47
C GLY A 246 4.03 18.54 -35.07
N ASN A 247 3.45 17.96 -34.01
CA ASN A 247 3.88 18.16 -32.63
C ASN A 247 4.87 17.07 -32.16
N LEU A 248 6.17 17.36 -32.30
CA LEU A 248 7.26 16.50 -31.84
C LEU A 248 7.69 16.75 -30.38
N PHE A 249 6.96 17.58 -29.63
CA PHE A 249 7.32 17.85 -28.24
C PHE A 249 7.38 16.55 -27.41
N ASP A 250 8.47 16.37 -26.66
CA ASP A 250 8.78 15.16 -25.88
C ASP A 250 8.97 13.87 -26.73
N ALA A 251 9.13 13.97 -28.05
CA ALA A 251 9.46 12.82 -28.89
C ALA A 251 10.91 12.37 -28.72
N GLU A 252 11.11 11.09 -28.46
CA GLU A 252 12.41 10.46 -28.22
C GLU A 252 12.99 9.90 -29.53
N LEU A 253 13.77 10.72 -30.24
CA LEU A 253 14.26 10.44 -31.60
C LEU A 253 15.80 10.34 -31.68
N ARG A 254 16.49 10.22 -30.54
CA ARG A 254 17.97 10.19 -30.47
C ARG A 254 18.62 9.08 -31.29
N SER A 255 17.92 7.96 -31.47
CA SER A 255 18.36 6.77 -32.17
C SER A 255 18.07 6.79 -33.68
N PHE A 256 17.32 7.78 -34.17
CA PHE A 256 17.04 7.93 -35.60
C PHE A 256 18.10 8.82 -36.27
N ASP A 257 18.57 8.42 -37.46
CA ASP A 257 19.74 9.05 -38.10
C ASP A 257 19.42 10.26 -38.99
N PHE A 258 18.14 10.49 -39.31
CA PHE A 258 17.64 11.58 -40.16
C PHE A 258 18.38 11.75 -41.49
N ARG A 259 19.02 10.70 -42.03
CA ARG A 259 19.71 10.81 -43.32
C ARG A 259 18.70 11.05 -44.44
N GLY A 260 18.91 12.13 -45.19
CA GLY A 260 18.02 12.53 -46.28
C GLY A 260 16.79 13.34 -45.83
N ILE A 261 16.66 13.64 -44.55
CA ILE A 261 15.58 14.48 -44.00
C ILE A 261 16.17 15.82 -43.54
N ASP A 262 15.65 16.92 -44.10
CA ASP A 262 16.01 18.28 -43.69
C ASP A 262 15.11 18.74 -42.54
N LEU A 263 15.66 18.76 -41.32
CA LEU A 263 14.93 19.09 -40.10
C LEU A 263 14.39 20.53 -40.09
N ARG A 264 14.90 21.43 -40.94
CA ARG A 264 14.40 22.81 -41.08
C ARG A 264 12.97 22.88 -41.63
N ASN A 265 12.49 21.79 -42.24
CA ASN A 265 11.13 21.68 -42.75
C ASN A 265 10.10 21.28 -41.69
N TYR A 266 10.54 20.99 -40.45
CA TYR A 266 9.69 20.47 -39.39
C TYR A 266 9.77 21.34 -38.13
N ASN A 267 8.67 21.39 -37.38
CA ASN A 267 8.72 21.93 -36.01
C ASN A 267 9.34 20.88 -35.07
N ILE A 268 10.63 21.04 -34.78
CA ILE A 268 11.41 20.16 -33.89
C ILE A 268 11.44 20.65 -32.43
N GLU A 269 10.65 21.66 -32.08
CA GLU A 269 10.63 22.21 -30.71
C GLU A 269 10.29 21.12 -29.68
N GLY A 270 11.17 20.96 -28.68
CA GLY A 270 11.01 19.97 -27.62
C GLY A 270 11.22 18.51 -28.07
N ALA A 271 11.65 18.25 -29.30
CA ALA A 271 12.03 16.93 -29.76
C ALA A 271 13.45 16.57 -29.28
N ILE A 272 13.64 15.33 -28.83
CA ILE A 272 14.91 14.85 -28.31
C ILE A 272 15.67 14.22 -29.48
N ILE A 273 16.52 15.00 -30.14
CA ILE A 273 17.33 14.60 -31.29
C ILE A 273 18.81 14.64 -30.88
N ASN A 274 19.62 13.73 -31.43
CA ASN A 274 21.06 13.68 -31.16
C ASN A 274 21.74 15.01 -31.56
N SER A 275 22.52 15.58 -30.64
CA SER A 275 23.27 16.83 -30.89
C SER A 275 24.16 16.79 -32.14
N GLU A 276 24.70 15.64 -32.53
CA GLU A 276 25.51 15.48 -33.76
C GLU A 276 24.71 15.74 -35.03
N ILE A 277 23.47 15.25 -35.05
CA ILE A 277 22.58 15.42 -36.19
C ILE A 277 22.20 16.90 -36.32
N LEU A 278 21.80 17.52 -35.21
CA LEU A 278 21.46 18.95 -35.20
C LEU A 278 22.68 19.81 -35.59
N GLN A 279 23.87 19.49 -35.11
CA GLN A 279 25.10 20.19 -35.50
C GLN A 279 25.40 20.04 -36.99
N SER A 280 25.27 18.82 -37.54
CA SER A 280 25.51 18.57 -38.97
C SER A 280 24.55 19.35 -39.89
N GLN A 281 23.36 19.69 -39.40
CA GLN A 281 22.35 20.49 -40.10
C GLN A 281 22.36 21.98 -39.72
N GLY A 282 23.31 22.44 -38.88
CA GLY A 282 23.42 23.85 -38.46
C GLY A 282 22.36 24.30 -37.46
N LEU A 283 21.72 23.37 -36.75
CA LEU A 283 20.65 23.60 -35.77
C LEU A 283 21.14 23.53 -34.31
N TYR A 284 22.45 23.49 -34.09
CA TYR A 284 23.08 23.45 -32.77
C TYR A 284 24.25 24.44 -32.69
N ASP A 285 24.21 25.37 -31.74
CA ASP A 285 25.22 26.41 -31.53
C ASP A 285 26.14 26.15 -30.32
N GLY A 286 25.79 25.19 -29.47
CA GLY A 286 26.52 24.79 -28.26
C GLY A 286 26.57 25.80 -27.12
N THR A 287 25.93 26.97 -27.25
CA THR A 287 26.05 28.06 -26.29
C THR A 287 25.42 27.70 -24.94
N TYR A 288 24.28 27.02 -24.95
CA TYR A 288 23.56 26.57 -23.77
C TYR A 288 24.39 25.64 -22.87
N PHE A 289 24.98 24.58 -23.44
CA PHE A 289 25.79 23.63 -22.66
C PHE A 289 27.12 24.25 -22.19
N ALA A 290 27.72 25.13 -22.99
CA ALA A 290 28.90 25.88 -22.58
C ALA A 290 28.62 26.79 -21.38
N ALA A 291 27.45 27.44 -21.33
CA ALA A 291 27.04 28.24 -20.18
C ALA A 291 26.89 27.39 -18.91
N ILE A 292 26.26 26.21 -19.00
CA ILE A 292 26.13 25.27 -17.86
C ILE A 292 27.51 24.85 -17.32
N LYS A 293 28.45 24.51 -18.20
CA LYS A 293 29.83 24.17 -17.81
C LYS A 293 30.55 25.33 -17.13
N LYS A 294 30.36 26.56 -17.63
CA LYS A 294 30.96 27.75 -17.03
C LYS A 294 30.48 27.96 -15.59
N THR A 295 29.21 27.67 -15.30
CA THR A 295 28.65 27.74 -13.96
C THR A 295 29.29 26.74 -12.99
N LEU A 296 29.77 25.59 -13.47
CA LEU A 296 30.44 24.55 -12.67
C LEU A 296 31.97 24.70 -12.56
N GLY A 297 32.61 25.23 -13.61
CA GLY A 297 34.08 25.27 -13.74
C GLY A 297 34.82 26.14 -12.72
N THR A 298 34.11 26.74 -11.76
CA THR A 298 34.67 27.57 -10.68
C THR A 298 34.99 26.79 -9.40
N ASP A 299 34.54 25.54 -9.23
CA ASP A 299 34.41 24.93 -7.89
C ASP A 299 35.03 23.50 -7.75
N GLU A 300 36.32 23.33 -8.06
CA GLU A 300 37.06 22.05 -7.92
C GLU A 300 37.36 21.61 -6.46
N ILE A 301 36.99 22.38 -5.43
CA ILE A 301 37.50 22.15 -4.07
C ILE A 301 36.87 20.92 -3.37
N MET A 302 35.62 20.55 -3.68
CA MET A 302 34.94 19.44 -2.98
C MET A 302 35.07 18.07 -3.64
N GLY A 303 35.26 18.02 -4.97
CA GLY A 303 35.24 16.76 -5.72
C GLY A 303 36.37 15.79 -5.35
N ASN A 304 37.50 16.27 -4.80
CA ASN A 304 38.68 15.44 -4.55
C ASN A 304 38.64 14.60 -3.26
N ASN A 305 37.73 14.89 -2.32
CA ASN A 305 37.64 14.19 -1.03
C ASN A 305 36.41 13.26 -0.92
N GLU A 306 35.64 13.09 -1.99
CA GLU A 306 34.47 12.21 -2.01
C GLU A 306 34.92 10.74 -2.05
N ILE A 307 34.51 9.96 -1.05
CA ILE A 307 34.75 8.51 -1.02
C ILE A 307 33.86 7.89 -2.09
N MET A 308 34.45 7.20 -3.07
CA MET A 308 33.68 6.42 -4.04
C MET A 308 32.87 5.35 -3.30
N ILE A 309 31.55 5.48 -3.39
CA ILE A 309 30.61 4.44 -2.93
C ILE A 309 30.69 3.28 -3.93
N PRO A 310 30.84 2.01 -3.50
CA PRO A 310 30.78 0.85 -4.38
C PRO A 310 29.47 0.82 -5.20
N ASP A 311 29.55 0.33 -6.44
CA ASP A 311 28.43 0.29 -7.41
C ASP A 311 27.21 -0.58 -6.95
N GLU A 312 27.33 -1.31 -5.83
CA GLU A 312 26.31 -2.22 -5.29
C GLU A 312 25.56 -1.61 -4.08
N PHE A 313 24.67 -0.65 -4.33
CA PHE A 313 23.67 -0.29 -3.33
C PHE A 313 22.47 -1.24 -3.43
N CYS A 314 22.27 -2.06 -2.38
CA CYS A 314 21.00 -2.74 -2.18
C CYS A 314 20.00 -1.71 -1.67
N TYR A 315 19.16 -1.17 -2.56
CA TYR A 315 17.96 -0.43 -2.14
C TYR A 315 16.94 -1.47 -1.69
N PRO A 316 16.72 -1.67 -0.37
CA PRO A 316 15.71 -2.62 0.07
C PRO A 316 14.38 -2.21 -0.54
N LYS A 317 13.67 -3.16 -1.13
CA LYS A 317 12.30 -2.91 -1.55
C LYS A 317 11.43 -2.89 -0.30
N PRO A 318 10.51 -1.91 -0.16
CA PRO A 318 9.42 -2.02 0.80
C PRO A 318 8.76 -3.38 0.57
N ILE A 319 8.51 -4.11 1.66
CA ILE A 319 7.97 -5.46 1.59
C ILE A 319 6.57 -5.37 0.94
N ASP A 320 6.44 -5.97 -0.25
CA ASP A 320 5.26 -5.94 -1.13
C ASP A 320 3.93 -5.95 -0.37
N ASP A 321 3.14 -4.88 -0.49
CA ASP A 321 1.70 -4.97 -0.27
C ASP A 321 1.09 -5.53 -1.55
N ASP A 322 0.71 -6.81 -1.49
CA ASP A 322 0.12 -7.61 -2.56
C ASP A 322 -1.06 -6.87 -3.23
N GLU A 323 -0.86 -6.04 -4.25
CA GLU A 323 -1.82 -5.54 -5.27
C GLU A 323 -3.31 -5.26 -4.86
N HIS A 324 -3.64 -5.17 -3.57
CA HIS A 324 -5.00 -5.30 -3.01
C HIS A 324 -5.29 -4.21 -1.96
N GLU A 325 -4.55 -3.09 -2.01
CA GLU A 325 -4.88 -1.83 -1.32
C GLU A 325 -5.12 -1.91 0.21
N ARG A 326 -4.62 -2.92 0.93
CA ARG A 326 -4.70 -2.98 2.41
C ARG A 326 -3.35 -2.73 3.07
N PHE A 327 -2.91 -1.48 3.00
CA PHE A 327 -1.68 -1.01 3.65
C PHE A 327 -1.74 -1.14 5.17
N ASP A 328 -0.60 -1.51 5.79
CA ASP A 328 -0.42 -1.47 7.25
C ASP A 328 -0.61 -0.04 7.76
N ILE A 329 -1.80 0.25 8.30
CA ILE A 329 -2.13 1.58 8.83
C ILE A 329 -1.29 1.95 10.06
N ASN A 330 -0.60 1.00 10.68
CA ASN A 330 0.16 1.25 11.89
C ASN A 330 1.52 1.89 11.63
N HIS A 331 2.07 1.71 10.42
CA HIS A 331 3.39 2.22 10.09
C HIS A 331 3.35 3.01 8.78
N ILE A 332 3.96 4.20 8.79
CA ILE A 332 4.11 5.06 7.63
C ILE A 332 5.53 4.87 7.09
N PRO A 333 5.69 4.42 5.83
CA PRO A 333 6.99 4.42 5.16
C PRO A 333 7.40 5.84 4.74
N PHE A 334 8.59 6.25 5.17
CA PHE A 334 9.27 7.47 4.76
C PHE A 334 10.46 7.13 3.89
N PHE A 335 10.35 7.43 2.60
CA PHE A 335 11.45 7.32 1.64
C PHE A 335 12.28 8.59 1.68
N TYR A 336 13.58 8.49 1.46
CA TYR A 336 14.45 9.65 1.54
C TYR A 336 15.66 9.59 0.61
N ILE A 337 16.16 10.77 0.24
CA ILE A 337 17.35 10.98 -0.58
C ILE A 337 17.90 12.40 -0.35
N SER A 338 19.20 12.60 -0.62
CA SER A 338 19.85 13.90 -0.57
C SER A 338 20.99 14.01 -1.59
N ASP A 339 21.44 15.23 -1.88
CA ASP A 339 22.69 15.49 -2.61
C ASP A 339 22.68 14.85 -4.02
N ILE A 340 21.59 15.06 -4.78
CA ILE A 340 21.41 14.50 -6.12
C ILE A 340 22.34 15.19 -7.13
N HIS A 341 22.56 16.50 -7.00
CA HIS A 341 23.48 17.30 -7.82
C HIS A 341 23.26 17.16 -9.34
N LEU A 342 22.04 17.45 -9.82
CA LEU A 342 21.67 17.32 -11.24
C LEU A 342 22.64 18.03 -12.19
N THR A 343 23.11 19.24 -11.85
CA THR A 343 24.07 20.00 -12.66
C THR A 343 25.35 19.22 -12.91
N HIS A 344 25.94 18.63 -11.87
CA HIS A 344 27.15 17.80 -11.97
C HIS A 344 26.88 16.53 -12.79
N ARG A 345 25.74 15.87 -12.57
CA ARG A 345 25.34 14.67 -13.31
C ARG A 345 25.20 14.92 -14.81
N VAL A 346 24.62 16.05 -15.19
CA VAL A 346 24.47 16.47 -16.58
C VAL A 346 25.85 16.65 -17.23
N CYS A 347 26.76 17.37 -16.58
CA CYS A 347 28.11 17.56 -17.12
C CYS A 347 28.92 16.26 -17.18
N ASN A 348 28.80 15.39 -16.17
CA ASN A 348 29.44 14.07 -16.17
C ASN A 348 28.91 13.16 -17.30
N LYS A 349 27.60 13.23 -17.61
CA LYS A 349 26.96 12.41 -18.65
C LYS A 349 27.35 12.83 -20.05
N PHE A 350 27.28 14.12 -20.36
CA PHE A 350 27.39 14.62 -21.73
C PHE A 350 28.80 15.08 -22.13
N LYS A 351 29.71 15.20 -21.16
CA LYS A 351 31.14 15.55 -21.28
C LYS A 351 31.45 16.80 -22.11
N ASP A 352 31.15 16.83 -23.40
CA ASP A 352 31.58 17.86 -24.36
C ASP A 352 30.42 18.68 -24.94
N LYS A 353 29.28 18.06 -25.26
CA LYS A 353 28.13 18.70 -25.93
C LYS A 353 26.81 18.07 -25.52
N ALA A 354 25.77 18.89 -25.44
CA ALA A 354 24.39 18.45 -25.26
C ALA A 354 23.42 19.55 -25.66
N THR A 355 22.29 19.17 -26.22
CA THR A 355 21.15 20.05 -26.45
C THR A 355 20.34 20.20 -25.15
N LYS A 356 19.52 21.26 -25.10
CA LYS A 356 18.54 21.47 -24.03
C LYS A 356 17.63 20.24 -23.85
N GLU A 357 17.23 19.61 -24.95
CA GLU A 357 16.30 18.49 -24.93
C GLU A 357 16.93 17.16 -24.52
N GLU A 358 18.19 16.92 -24.88
CA GLU A 358 18.96 15.79 -24.34
C GLU A 358 19.12 15.89 -22.81
N ILE A 359 19.39 17.09 -22.30
CA ILE A 359 19.51 17.37 -20.86
C ILE A 359 18.17 17.17 -20.16
N ARG A 360 17.09 17.75 -20.70
CA ARG A 360 15.73 17.57 -20.17
C ARG A 360 15.33 16.10 -20.10
N SER A 361 15.58 15.34 -21.16
CA SER A 361 15.34 13.89 -21.22
C SER A 361 16.13 13.13 -20.15
N TYR A 362 17.41 13.47 -19.97
CA TYR A 362 18.26 12.84 -18.95
C TYR A 362 17.78 13.12 -17.52
N ILE A 363 17.39 14.36 -17.20
CA ILE A 363 16.86 14.71 -15.87
C ILE A 363 15.53 13.98 -15.60
N LYS A 364 14.63 13.91 -16.60
CA LYS A 364 13.40 13.11 -16.49
C LYS A 364 13.71 11.63 -16.24
N PHE A 365 14.68 11.08 -16.96
CA PHE A 365 15.15 9.70 -16.75
C PHE A 365 15.67 9.48 -15.32
N LEU A 366 16.40 10.45 -14.76
CA LEU A 366 16.87 10.37 -13.38
C LEU A 366 15.70 10.33 -12.39
N ALA A 367 14.74 11.25 -12.47
CA ALA A 367 13.55 11.24 -11.61
C ALA A 367 12.80 9.89 -11.67
N ARG A 368 12.59 9.36 -12.87
CA ARG A 368 11.96 8.04 -13.08
C ARG A 368 12.78 6.90 -12.47
N SER A 369 14.09 6.92 -12.66
CA SER A 369 14.98 5.86 -12.16
C SER A 369 15.01 5.83 -10.63
N MET A 370 15.01 7.01 -10.00
CA MET A 370 14.91 7.15 -8.54
C MET A 370 13.62 6.52 -8.01
N VAL A 371 12.47 6.82 -8.61
CA VAL A 371 11.19 6.23 -8.15
C VAL A 371 11.11 4.75 -8.50
N ARG A 372 11.65 4.30 -9.63
CA ARG A 372 11.67 2.88 -10.00
C ARG A 372 12.52 2.02 -9.05
N SER A 373 13.46 2.61 -8.31
CA SER A 373 14.32 1.86 -7.41
C SER A 373 13.55 1.17 -6.27
N ILE A 374 12.33 1.62 -5.93
CA ILE A 374 11.53 1.05 -4.84
C ILE A 374 10.56 -0.04 -5.30
N GLY A 375 10.38 -0.24 -6.61
CA GLY A 375 9.35 -1.16 -7.12
C GLY A 375 7.94 -0.63 -6.85
N THR A 376 7.14 -1.40 -6.11
CA THR A 376 5.76 -1.05 -5.76
C THR A 376 5.73 0.00 -4.64
N ARG A 377 5.06 1.14 -4.87
CA ARG A 377 4.98 2.23 -3.90
C ARG A 377 3.79 2.06 -2.95
N PRO A 378 3.98 2.15 -1.62
CA PRO A 378 2.87 2.18 -0.67
C PRO A 378 1.98 3.41 -0.86
N PHE A 379 0.66 3.28 -0.69
CA PHE A 379 -0.26 4.41 -0.91
C PHE A 379 -0.05 5.54 0.10
N ASN A 380 0.16 5.19 1.38
CA ASN A 380 0.38 6.15 2.46
C ASN A 380 1.87 6.34 2.78
N SER A 381 2.68 6.71 1.78
CA SER A 381 4.12 6.91 1.91
C SER A 381 4.56 8.35 1.69
N TYR A 382 5.59 8.80 2.41
CA TYR A 382 6.23 10.11 2.20
C TYR A 382 7.55 9.99 1.47
N LEU A 383 7.91 11.01 0.69
CA LEU A 383 9.23 11.18 0.08
C LEU A 383 9.89 12.43 0.65
N LEU A 384 11.03 12.26 1.32
CA LEU A 384 11.82 13.33 1.93
C LEU A 384 13.05 13.62 1.06
N ILE A 385 13.23 14.87 0.64
CA ILE A 385 14.42 15.30 -0.13
C ILE A 385 15.17 16.34 0.69
N ALA A 386 16.37 15.96 1.16
CA ALA A 386 17.16 16.75 2.12
C ALA A 386 18.11 17.77 1.45
N GLY A 387 17.67 18.41 0.37
CA GLY A 387 18.43 19.45 -0.32
C GLY A 387 19.46 18.96 -1.34
N ASP A 388 20.10 19.92 -2.00
CA ASP A 388 21.12 19.71 -3.03
C ASP A 388 20.63 18.83 -4.20
N THR A 389 19.41 19.15 -4.67
CA THR A 389 18.88 18.59 -5.91
C THR A 389 19.62 19.17 -7.11
N SER A 390 19.75 20.50 -7.20
CA SER A 390 20.38 21.17 -8.35
C SER A 390 20.79 22.61 -8.03
N SER A 391 21.90 23.05 -8.62
CA SER A 391 22.32 24.46 -8.61
C SER A 391 21.70 25.30 -9.73
N ILE A 392 21.05 24.67 -10.72
CA ILE A 392 20.33 25.35 -11.79
C ILE A 392 18.83 25.14 -11.56
N PHE A 393 18.10 26.26 -11.39
CA PHE A 393 16.66 26.23 -11.14
C PHE A 393 15.86 25.58 -12.28
N GLU A 394 16.26 25.77 -13.55
CA GLU A 394 15.63 25.09 -14.69
C GLU A 394 15.66 23.56 -14.55
N PHE A 395 16.74 23.00 -14.03
CA PHE A 395 16.86 21.55 -13.81
C PHE A 395 15.98 21.08 -12.66
N THR A 396 15.88 21.87 -11.58
CA THR A 396 14.90 21.66 -10.50
C THR A 396 13.49 21.60 -11.07
N VAL A 397 13.12 22.57 -11.92
CA VAL A 397 11.78 22.61 -12.55
C VAL A 397 11.51 21.33 -13.34
N ILE A 398 12.45 20.87 -14.16
CA ILE A 398 12.29 19.63 -14.94
C ILE A 398 12.14 18.41 -14.02
N PHE A 399 13.01 18.28 -13.02
CA PHE A 399 13.05 17.13 -12.13
C PHE A 399 11.76 16.97 -11.32
N TYR A 400 11.31 18.05 -10.67
CA TYR A 400 10.13 17.99 -9.81
C TYR A 400 8.82 17.89 -10.60
N ASN A 401 8.71 18.50 -11.78
CA ASN A 401 7.54 18.28 -12.64
C ASN A 401 7.42 16.83 -13.10
N GLU A 402 8.55 16.17 -13.38
CA GLU A 402 8.54 14.74 -13.67
C GLU A 402 8.21 13.92 -12.41
N LEU A 403 8.79 14.25 -11.26
CA LEU A 403 8.59 13.52 -10.01
C LEU A 403 7.12 13.42 -9.59
N ILE A 404 6.35 14.51 -9.71
CA ILE A 404 4.93 14.52 -9.33
C ILE A 404 4.03 13.67 -10.23
N GLN A 405 4.52 13.20 -11.38
CA GLN A 405 3.81 12.20 -12.18
C GLN A 405 3.83 10.82 -11.52
N TRP A 406 4.80 10.57 -10.64
CA TRP A 406 5.07 9.26 -10.04
C TRP A 406 4.82 9.21 -8.53
N TRP A 407 4.74 10.38 -7.88
CA TRP A 407 4.49 10.51 -6.45
C TRP A 407 3.42 11.55 -6.16
N ASN A 408 2.58 11.28 -5.16
CA ASN A 408 1.58 12.26 -4.72
C ASN A 408 2.29 13.52 -4.18
N PRO A 409 2.12 14.70 -4.81
CA PRO A 409 2.87 15.90 -4.43
C PRO A 409 2.69 16.27 -2.96
N ASN A 410 1.50 16.04 -2.38
CA ASN A 410 1.21 16.35 -0.99
C ASN A 410 2.00 15.52 0.04
N GLN A 411 2.65 14.45 -0.40
CA GLN A 411 3.49 13.55 0.40
C GLN A 411 4.98 13.69 0.06
N ILE A 412 5.35 14.66 -0.80
CA ILE A 412 6.74 15.02 -1.05
C ILE A 412 7.09 16.20 -0.13
N VAL A 413 8.12 16.03 0.69
CA VAL A 413 8.62 17.04 1.64
C VAL A 413 10.07 17.36 1.26
N VAL A 414 10.33 18.64 0.99
CA VAL A 414 11.61 19.12 0.47
C VAL A 414 12.15 20.22 1.37
N VAL A 415 13.45 20.19 1.64
CA VAL A 415 14.21 21.32 2.18
C VAL A 415 15.27 21.72 1.16
N SER A 416 15.72 22.97 1.18
CA SER A 416 16.84 23.40 0.34
C SER A 416 18.16 22.91 0.90
N GLY A 417 19.13 22.70 0.01
CA GLY A 417 20.56 22.68 0.34
C GLY A 417 21.24 23.97 -0.09
N ASN A 418 22.57 24.00 -0.03
CA ASN A 418 23.32 25.18 -0.43
C ASN A 418 23.31 25.37 -1.95
N HIS A 419 23.21 24.30 -2.76
CA HIS A 419 23.20 24.41 -4.22
C HIS A 419 21.96 25.12 -4.74
N GLU A 420 20.79 24.94 -4.10
CA GLU A 420 19.58 25.68 -4.49
C GLU A 420 19.75 27.21 -4.38
N LEU A 421 20.66 27.67 -3.52
CA LEU A 421 20.93 29.09 -3.29
C LEU A 421 22.00 29.69 -4.21
N TRP A 422 22.69 28.91 -5.05
CA TRP A 422 23.88 29.33 -5.81
C TRP A 422 23.70 30.43 -6.86
N ASP A 423 22.48 30.86 -7.16
CA ASP A 423 22.25 31.91 -8.16
C ASP A 423 23.01 33.19 -7.76
N PRO A 424 23.98 33.65 -8.58
CA PRO A 424 24.81 34.80 -8.23
C PRO A 424 24.07 36.14 -8.40
N TYR A 425 22.83 36.13 -8.89
CA TYR A 425 22.06 37.35 -9.16
C TYR A 425 20.88 37.55 -8.21
N VAL A 426 20.55 36.54 -7.39
CA VAL A 426 19.34 36.52 -6.54
C VAL A 426 19.75 36.44 -5.08
N GLU A 427 19.14 37.27 -4.23
CA GLU A 427 19.35 37.19 -2.77
C GLU A 427 18.77 35.89 -2.21
N MET A 428 19.29 35.44 -1.07
CA MET A 428 18.88 34.17 -0.46
C MET A 428 17.36 34.13 -0.22
N GLU A 429 16.79 35.20 0.35
CA GLU A 429 15.38 35.29 0.69
C GLU A 429 14.48 35.26 -0.55
N ASP A 430 14.88 35.98 -1.61
CA ASP A 430 14.17 35.96 -2.90
C ASP A 430 14.25 34.59 -3.57
N ASN A 431 15.41 33.92 -3.47
CA ASN A 431 15.60 32.58 -4.00
C ASN A 431 14.70 31.57 -3.27
N VAL A 432 14.69 31.59 -1.93
CA VAL A 432 13.78 30.77 -1.11
C VAL A 432 12.32 31.00 -1.52
N GLU A 433 11.91 32.24 -1.79
CA GLU A 433 10.54 32.56 -2.21
C GLU A 433 10.23 32.06 -3.63
N ILE A 434 11.20 32.07 -4.55
CA ILE A 434 11.06 31.46 -5.89
C ILE A 434 10.77 29.96 -5.76
N TYR A 435 11.56 29.24 -4.95
CA TYR A 435 11.34 27.81 -4.71
C TYR A 435 10.02 27.55 -3.99
N ARG A 436 9.67 28.37 -2.99
CA ARG A 436 8.38 28.26 -2.27
C ARG A 436 7.19 28.39 -3.22
N LYS A 437 7.17 29.41 -4.07
CA LYS A 437 6.12 29.59 -5.10
C LYS A 437 6.06 28.43 -6.08
N PHE A 438 7.22 27.94 -6.51
CA PHE A 438 7.31 26.80 -7.41
C PHE A 438 6.72 25.52 -6.78
N PHE A 439 7.14 25.17 -5.57
CA PHE A 439 6.64 23.97 -4.89
C PHE A 439 5.17 24.05 -4.52
N VAL A 440 4.67 25.24 -4.11
CA VAL A 440 3.23 25.48 -3.89
C VAL A 440 2.43 25.20 -5.16
N LYS A 441 2.91 25.64 -6.34
CA LYS A 441 2.25 25.37 -7.63
C LYS A 441 2.16 23.87 -7.93
N LEU A 442 3.16 23.08 -7.50
CA LEU A 442 3.16 21.63 -7.66
C LEU A 442 2.39 20.87 -6.56
N GLY A 443 2.01 21.55 -5.46
CA GLY A 443 1.44 20.92 -4.28
C GLY A 443 2.47 20.18 -3.41
N ILE A 444 3.76 20.42 -3.62
CA ILE A 444 4.88 19.85 -2.84
C ILE A 444 5.04 20.63 -1.55
N VAL A 445 5.33 19.93 -0.44
CA VAL A 445 5.61 20.56 0.84
C VAL A 445 7.06 21.02 0.87
N PHE A 446 7.28 22.33 0.84
CA PHE A 446 8.60 22.93 1.01
C PHE A 446 8.72 23.53 2.41
N LEU A 447 9.74 23.09 3.16
CA LEU A 447 10.00 23.54 4.53
C LEU A 447 11.32 24.31 4.57
N GLN A 448 11.25 25.56 5.00
CA GLN A 448 12.44 26.37 5.28
C GLN A 448 12.22 27.09 6.60
N ASN A 449 12.77 26.52 7.68
CA ASN A 449 12.53 26.92 9.06
C ASN A 449 11.06 26.73 9.50
N ASP A 450 10.38 25.77 8.87
CA ASP A 450 8.95 25.52 9.02
C ASP A 450 8.68 24.17 9.72
N LEU A 451 7.54 24.06 10.39
CA LEU A 451 7.05 22.83 11.05
C LEU A 451 5.78 22.32 10.36
N MET A 452 5.83 21.11 9.80
CA MET A 452 4.66 20.41 9.28
C MET A 452 4.08 19.47 10.34
N CYS A 453 2.75 19.51 10.52
CA CYS A 453 1.99 18.62 11.39
C CYS A 453 0.82 17.97 10.61
N VAL A 454 0.59 16.67 10.81
CA VAL A 454 -0.54 15.93 10.21
C VAL A 454 -1.45 15.35 11.29
N GLU A 455 -2.55 16.05 11.55
CA GLU A 455 -3.60 15.73 12.52
C GLU A 455 -4.60 14.70 11.95
N ASP A 456 -4.97 13.72 12.78
CA ASP A 456 -5.92 12.64 12.45
C ASP A 456 -5.63 11.95 11.10
N ARG A 457 -4.34 11.88 10.72
CA ARG A 457 -3.83 11.25 9.49
C ARG A 457 -4.37 11.87 8.20
N LYS A 458 -4.99 13.04 8.26
CA LYS A 458 -5.68 13.67 7.12
C LYS A 458 -5.41 15.16 7.01
N LYS A 459 -5.49 15.89 8.12
CA LYS A 459 -5.42 17.35 8.11
C LYS A 459 -3.97 17.78 8.30
N ARG A 460 -3.39 18.35 7.25
CA ARG A 460 -2.03 18.91 7.26
C ARG A 460 -2.08 20.39 7.63
N GLU A 461 -1.22 20.80 8.55
CA GLU A 461 -0.98 22.19 8.93
C GLU A 461 0.53 22.46 8.86
N ILE A 462 0.93 23.65 8.42
CA ILE A 462 2.33 24.08 8.34
C ILE A 462 2.43 25.39 9.12
N PHE A 463 3.36 25.42 10.09
CA PHE A 463 3.69 26.61 10.85
C PHE A 463 4.97 27.19 10.30
N SER A 464 4.91 28.44 9.84
CA SER A 464 6.08 29.19 9.40
C SER A 464 6.99 29.56 10.57
N GLU A 465 8.25 29.89 10.28
CA GLU A 465 9.19 30.43 11.27
C GLU A 465 8.55 31.53 12.16
N ALA A 466 7.92 32.52 11.54
CA ALA A 466 7.31 33.64 12.25
C ALA A 466 6.14 33.20 13.15
N GLU A 467 5.33 32.25 12.70
CA GLU A 467 4.24 31.68 13.50
C GLU A 467 4.78 30.87 14.66
N ILE A 468 5.78 30.01 14.43
CA ILE A 468 6.43 29.22 15.48
C ILE A 468 6.98 30.15 16.56
N LEU A 469 7.68 31.22 16.18
CA LEU A 469 8.29 32.15 17.13
C LEU A 469 7.24 32.97 17.90
N LYS A 470 6.12 33.35 17.27
CA LYS A 470 5.04 34.13 17.89
C LYS A 470 4.13 33.30 18.80
N THR A 471 3.80 32.07 18.42
CA THR A 471 2.87 31.20 19.16
C THR A 471 3.47 30.75 20.49
N SER A 472 2.66 30.67 21.55
CA SER A 472 3.14 30.21 22.86
C SER A 472 3.52 28.72 22.82
N LYS A 473 4.39 28.27 23.74
CA LYS A 473 4.81 26.86 23.80
C LYS A 473 3.62 25.91 24.02
N GLU A 474 2.65 26.34 24.84
CA GLU A 474 1.44 25.57 25.15
C GLU A 474 0.49 25.48 23.95
N GLU A 475 0.26 26.60 23.26
CA GLU A 475 -0.61 26.60 22.07
C GLU A 475 -0.01 25.76 20.94
N LEU A 476 1.30 25.86 20.72
CA LEU A 476 2.00 25.09 19.71
C LEU A 476 1.93 23.58 20.02
N ARG A 477 2.12 23.20 21.28
CA ARG A 477 1.94 21.82 21.73
C ARG A 477 0.51 21.33 21.47
N ASN A 478 -0.50 22.11 21.83
CA ASN A 478 -1.90 21.71 21.65
C ASN A 478 -2.26 21.44 20.18
N LYS A 479 -1.71 22.23 19.24
CA LYS A 479 -1.92 22.03 17.81
C LYS A 479 -1.16 20.83 17.22
N ALA A 480 -0.01 20.47 17.79
CA ALA A 480 0.88 19.48 17.19
C ALA A 480 0.86 18.10 17.90
N GLN A 481 0.55 18.01 19.19
CA GLN A 481 0.73 16.78 19.97
C GLN A 481 -0.14 15.60 19.51
N CYS A 482 -1.28 15.87 18.84
CA CYS A 482 -2.17 14.86 18.26
C CYS A 482 -1.83 14.55 16.79
N SER A 483 -0.64 14.91 16.33
CA SER A 483 -0.19 14.67 14.96
C SER A 483 0.52 13.33 14.83
N SER A 484 0.11 12.57 13.83
CA SER A 484 0.74 11.31 13.41
C SER A 484 2.06 11.50 12.67
N VAL A 485 2.26 12.67 12.05
CA VAL A 485 3.49 13.04 11.36
C VAL A 485 3.85 14.47 11.76
N ILE A 486 5.07 14.66 12.25
CA ILE A 486 5.63 15.96 12.60
C ILE A 486 7.01 16.07 11.96
N ILE A 487 7.22 17.08 11.11
CA ILE A 487 8.49 17.31 10.41
C ILE A 487 8.91 18.76 10.59
N LEU A 488 10.07 18.97 11.19
CA LEU A 488 10.75 20.27 11.24
C LEU A 488 11.79 20.31 10.12
N GLY A 489 11.68 21.28 9.21
CA GLY A 489 12.51 21.34 8.01
C GLY A 489 13.23 22.66 7.79
N GLY A 490 14.47 22.60 7.28
CA GLY A 490 15.23 23.76 6.81
C GLY A 490 16.65 23.40 6.38
N ILE A 491 17.46 24.37 5.94
CA ILE A 491 18.87 24.10 5.58
C ILE A 491 19.67 23.69 6.82
N GLY A 492 19.39 24.29 7.98
CA GLY A 492 20.16 24.12 9.22
C GLY A 492 21.43 24.96 9.26
N PHE A 493 21.99 25.36 8.11
CA PHE A 493 23.25 26.10 7.98
C PHE A 493 24.41 25.45 8.73
N SER A 494 25.62 25.99 8.56
CA SER A 494 26.86 25.31 8.92
C SER A 494 27.77 26.14 9.82
N GLY A 495 27.21 27.15 10.49
CA GLY A 495 27.96 28.14 11.25
C GLY A 495 28.93 27.60 12.31
N LEU A 496 28.70 26.41 12.88
CA LEU A 496 29.60 25.77 13.85
C LEU A 496 30.67 24.87 13.20
N ASN A 497 30.55 24.58 11.90
CA ASN A 497 31.50 23.75 11.18
C ASN A 497 32.70 24.57 10.72
N LYS A 498 33.91 24.22 11.14
CA LYS A 498 35.14 24.97 10.76
C LYS A 498 35.57 24.76 9.31
N LYS A 499 35.12 23.68 8.66
CA LYS A 499 35.56 23.27 7.32
C LYS A 499 34.52 23.62 6.27
N PHE A 500 33.28 23.20 6.49
CA PHE A 500 32.18 23.34 5.53
C PHE A 500 31.25 24.47 5.95
N ASN A 501 31.77 25.71 6.03
CA ASN A 501 30.98 26.91 6.32
C ASN A 501 31.02 27.89 5.15
N ALA A 502 30.22 28.95 5.22
CA ALA A 502 30.12 29.97 4.16
C ALA A 502 31.42 30.72 3.84
N SER A 503 32.51 30.61 4.61
CA SER A 503 33.83 31.12 4.18
C SER A 503 34.52 30.24 3.14
N ASN A 504 34.08 28.99 3.01
CA ASN A 504 34.74 27.94 2.22
C ASN A 504 33.80 27.28 1.20
N ILE A 505 32.49 27.48 1.34
CA ILE A 505 31.45 26.90 0.49
C ILE A 505 30.52 28.00 0.01
N ARG A 506 29.88 27.78 -1.14
CA ARG A 506 29.02 28.78 -1.77
C ARG A 506 27.58 28.65 -1.31
N TYR A 507 26.96 29.80 -1.05
CA TYR A 507 25.54 29.95 -0.74
C TYR A 507 24.86 30.98 -1.65
N GLY A 508 25.56 31.44 -2.70
CA GLY A 508 25.06 32.41 -3.68
C GLY A 508 25.27 33.86 -3.25
N LYS A 509 24.67 34.78 -4.01
CA LYS A 509 24.95 36.23 -3.94
C LYS A 509 25.02 36.79 -2.52
N SER A 510 24.03 36.43 -1.70
CA SER A 510 23.84 36.85 -0.31
C SER A 510 25.01 36.53 0.64
N PHE A 511 25.91 35.63 0.24
CA PHE A 511 27.12 35.25 0.98
C PHE A 511 28.39 35.49 0.15
N ASP A 512 28.34 35.17 -1.14
CA ASP A 512 29.49 35.17 -2.05
C ASP A 512 30.05 36.60 -2.29
N GLU A 513 29.25 37.66 -2.11
CA GLU A 513 29.70 39.06 -2.20
C GLU A 513 30.33 39.60 -0.89
N LEU A 514 30.25 38.85 0.20
CA LEU A 514 30.78 39.25 1.52
C LEU A 514 32.26 38.86 1.68
N SER A 515 32.96 39.51 2.62
CA SER A 515 34.27 39.00 3.07
C SER A 515 34.10 37.62 3.71
N ARG A 516 35.16 36.79 3.72
CA ARG A 516 35.10 35.45 4.33
C ARG A 516 34.62 35.48 5.78
N GLU A 517 35.07 36.46 6.57
CA GLU A 517 34.63 36.63 7.96
C GLU A 517 33.16 37.06 8.07
N ALA A 518 32.70 37.95 7.19
CA ALA A 518 31.31 38.41 7.16
C ALA A 518 30.35 37.30 6.70
N ALA A 519 30.74 36.50 5.71
CA ALA A 519 29.99 35.34 5.26
C ALA A 519 29.83 34.30 6.38
N TRP A 520 30.90 33.98 7.12
CA TRP A 520 30.81 33.07 8.26
C TRP A 520 29.94 33.63 9.37
N LYS A 521 30.03 34.94 9.65
CA LYS A 521 29.17 35.57 10.65
C LYS A 521 27.69 35.46 10.27
N LYS A 522 27.35 35.63 8.99
CA LYS A 522 25.99 35.43 8.47
C LYS A 522 25.56 33.96 8.59
N ASP A 523 26.42 33.00 8.24
CA ASP A 523 26.17 31.55 8.40
C ASP A 523 25.87 31.18 9.86
N ILE A 524 26.62 31.76 10.82
CA ILE A 524 26.34 31.61 12.26
C ILE A 524 24.97 32.20 12.63
N GLN A 525 24.57 33.34 12.05
CA GLN A 525 23.25 33.94 12.30
C GLN A 525 22.12 33.03 11.81
N GLU A 526 22.23 32.51 10.60
CA GLU A 526 21.23 31.59 10.04
C GLU A 526 21.15 30.26 10.81
N ALA A 527 22.29 29.71 11.21
CA ALA A 527 22.33 28.52 12.07
C ALA A 527 21.66 28.78 13.43
N ASN A 528 21.86 29.96 14.01
CA ASN A 528 21.21 30.37 15.26
C ASN A 528 19.70 30.57 15.12
N CYS A 529 19.23 31.02 13.95
CA CYS A 529 17.81 31.13 13.66
C CYS A 529 17.14 29.74 13.74
N PHE A 530 17.65 28.77 12.97
CA PHE A 530 17.12 27.41 13.00
C PHE A 530 17.24 26.77 14.39
N ASN A 531 18.37 27.00 15.09
CA ASN A 531 18.58 26.51 16.45
C ASN A 531 17.54 27.06 17.45
N THR A 532 17.12 28.31 17.31
CA THR A 532 16.10 28.93 18.16
C THR A 532 14.75 28.24 17.99
N ILE A 533 14.38 27.96 16.74
CA ILE A 533 13.16 27.22 16.38
C ILE A 533 13.25 25.79 16.94
N TYR A 534 14.33 25.07 16.63
CA TYR A 534 14.60 23.73 17.13
C TYR A 534 14.44 23.64 18.65
N THR A 535 15.05 24.56 19.39
CA THR A 535 15.00 24.59 20.85
C THR A 535 13.57 24.79 21.35
N LYS A 536 12.83 25.73 20.73
CA LYS A 536 11.42 25.94 21.08
C LYS A 536 10.57 24.70 20.81
N ILE A 537 10.74 24.05 19.65
CA ILE A 537 10.04 22.81 19.32
C ILE A 537 10.42 21.70 20.30
N LEU A 538 11.69 21.59 20.70
CA LEU A 538 12.15 20.60 21.66
C LEU A 538 11.45 20.75 23.03
N GLU A 539 11.29 21.98 23.51
CA GLU A 539 10.56 22.26 24.75
C GLU A 539 9.04 21.98 24.64
N CYS A 540 8.47 22.12 23.43
CA CYS A 540 7.05 21.89 23.18
C CYS A 540 6.74 20.40 22.99
N LEU A 541 7.54 19.72 22.15
CA LEU A 541 7.28 18.43 21.50
C LEU A 541 8.38 17.39 21.78
N GLY A 542 9.19 17.59 22.83
CA GLY A 542 10.30 16.69 23.18
C GLY A 542 9.92 15.24 23.52
N LYS A 543 8.63 14.92 23.73
CA LYS A 543 8.12 13.55 23.92
C LYS A 543 7.40 13.00 22.69
N ASN A 544 7.16 13.83 21.68
CA ASN A 544 6.61 13.40 20.39
C ASN A 544 7.72 12.90 19.48
N ARG A 545 7.34 12.08 18.51
CA ARG A 545 8.21 11.74 17.39
C ARG A 545 8.23 12.91 16.41
N VAL A 546 9.40 13.54 16.27
CA VAL A 546 9.62 14.62 15.31
C VAL A 546 10.74 14.19 14.37
N ILE A 547 10.51 14.34 13.06
CA ILE A 547 11.54 14.19 12.04
C ILE A 547 12.18 15.56 11.84
N VAL A 548 13.46 15.69 12.15
CA VAL A 548 14.27 16.87 11.84
C VAL A 548 14.93 16.63 10.49
N LEU A 549 14.36 17.25 9.45
CA LEU A 549 14.84 17.17 8.08
C LEU A 549 15.70 18.39 7.79
N THR A 550 17.02 18.24 7.81
CA THR A 550 17.93 19.36 7.53
C THR A 550 18.89 19.03 6.40
N HIS A 551 19.37 20.01 5.65
CA HIS A 551 20.47 19.72 4.72
C HIS A 551 21.79 19.52 5.50
N ALA A 552 22.17 20.49 6.33
CA ALA A 552 23.33 20.38 7.20
C ALA A 552 23.07 19.43 8.39
N LYS A 553 24.10 18.66 8.78
CA LYS A 553 24.01 17.78 9.95
C LYS A 553 23.81 18.59 11.23
N LYS A 554 23.09 18.02 12.20
CA LYS A 554 22.78 18.69 13.48
C LYS A 554 23.99 19.35 14.16
N GLY A 555 25.12 18.65 14.22
CA GLY A 555 26.33 19.14 14.89
C GLY A 555 26.92 20.43 14.28
N ASP A 556 26.50 20.83 13.09
CA ASP A 556 26.96 22.04 12.41
C ASP A 556 26.17 23.29 12.81
N TRP A 557 25.05 23.14 13.51
CA TRP A 557 24.20 24.25 13.98
C TRP A 557 23.70 24.10 15.43
N ASN A 558 23.77 22.90 16.03
CA ASN A 558 23.46 22.67 17.44
C ASN A 558 24.27 21.51 18.04
N THR A 559 25.05 21.80 19.09
CA THR A 559 25.95 20.84 19.77
C THR A 559 25.30 20.07 20.93
N GLU A 560 24.04 20.36 21.28
CA GLU A 560 23.34 19.67 22.36
C GLU A 560 23.12 18.18 22.04
N ILE A 561 22.84 17.41 23.08
CA ILE A 561 22.55 15.98 22.95
C ILE A 561 21.29 15.79 22.08
N HIS A 562 21.26 14.72 21.29
CA HIS A 562 20.11 14.37 20.46
C HIS A 562 18.93 13.96 21.36
N ASN A 563 17.71 14.23 20.91
CA ASN A 563 16.52 13.71 21.56
C ASN A 563 16.30 12.26 21.10
N PRO A 564 16.19 11.27 22.02
CA PRO A 564 16.01 9.86 21.65
C PRO A 564 14.68 9.56 20.95
N TYR A 565 13.66 10.41 21.11
CA TYR A 565 12.36 10.26 20.44
C TYR A 565 12.34 10.86 19.03
N TRP A 566 13.38 11.60 18.64
CA TRP A 566 13.43 12.32 17.38
C TRP A 566 14.29 11.58 16.35
N ILE A 567 13.93 11.76 15.08
CA ILE A 567 14.63 11.19 13.93
C ILE A 567 15.33 12.33 13.21
N TYR A 568 16.63 12.22 12.99
CA TYR A 568 17.43 13.23 12.31
C TYR A 568 17.79 12.74 10.92
N LEU A 569 17.41 13.49 9.89
CA LEU A 569 17.69 13.17 8.50
C LEU A 569 18.46 14.32 7.85
N ASN A 570 19.65 14.04 7.31
CA ASN A 570 20.46 15.08 6.68
C ASN A 570 21.32 14.64 5.50
N GLY A 571 21.86 15.65 4.81
CA GLY A 571 22.80 15.53 3.70
C GLY A 571 24.12 16.27 3.92
N HIS A 572 24.57 16.96 2.87
CA HIS A 572 25.59 18.03 2.79
C HIS A 572 27.04 17.62 2.49
N ASN A 573 27.55 16.56 3.10
CA ASN A 573 28.99 16.27 3.04
C ASN A 573 29.35 15.08 2.16
N HIS A 574 28.34 14.40 1.60
CA HIS A 574 28.46 13.21 0.76
C HIS A 574 29.10 12.03 1.51
N GLN A 575 29.08 12.07 2.85
CA GLN A 575 29.60 11.03 3.71
C GLN A 575 28.43 10.29 4.35
N ASN A 576 28.14 9.11 3.79
CA ASN A 576 27.04 8.30 4.28
C ASN A 576 27.27 7.85 5.72
N PHE A 577 26.31 8.16 6.59
CA PHE A 577 26.31 7.81 8.00
C PHE A 577 24.91 7.40 8.45
N TYR A 578 24.82 6.35 9.25
CA TYR A 578 23.56 5.83 9.76
C TYR A 578 23.76 5.29 11.18
N GLU A 579 22.82 5.60 12.07
CA GLU A 579 22.83 5.10 13.44
C GLU A 579 21.41 5.00 13.99
N ILE A 580 21.05 3.85 14.56
CA ILE A 580 19.88 3.69 15.41
C ILE A 580 20.34 3.11 16.75
N SER A 581 20.05 3.83 17.82
CA SER A 581 20.28 3.39 19.20
C SER A 581 19.25 4.01 20.13
N ASP A 582 19.19 3.54 21.37
CA ASP A 582 18.33 4.11 22.42
C ASP A 582 18.62 5.60 22.71
N ARG A 583 19.75 6.13 22.22
CA ARG A 583 20.17 7.53 22.44
C ARG A 583 19.80 8.45 21.29
N ARG A 584 19.80 7.95 20.05
CA ARG A 584 19.58 8.76 18.84
C ARG A 584 19.28 7.91 17.62
N THR A 585 18.53 8.51 16.69
CA THR A 585 18.21 7.94 15.38
C THR A 585 18.65 8.92 14.28
N ILE A 586 19.60 8.53 13.44
CA ILE A 586 20.18 9.36 12.38
C ILE A 586 20.18 8.61 11.04
N TYR A 587 19.61 9.26 10.02
CA TYR A 587 19.62 8.82 8.62
C TYR A 587 20.36 9.86 7.77
N ALA A 588 21.61 9.59 7.43
CA ALA A 588 22.41 10.41 6.53
C ALA A 588 23.16 9.53 5.53
N ASP A 589 22.61 8.38 5.18
CA ASP A 589 23.23 7.30 4.41
C ASP A 589 22.70 7.16 2.98
N ASN A 590 21.90 8.12 2.52
CA ASN A 590 21.46 8.23 1.11
C ASN A 590 21.85 9.58 0.48
N GLN A 591 23.06 10.05 0.81
CA GLN A 591 23.70 11.19 0.15
C GLN A 591 24.35 10.68 -1.12
N ILE A 592 23.78 11.03 -2.27
CA ILE A 592 24.18 10.46 -3.56
C ILE A 592 25.53 11.01 -4.02
N GLY A 593 25.72 12.32 -3.88
CA GLY A 593 26.94 13.02 -4.27
C GLY A 593 27.17 13.11 -5.78
N TYR A 594 28.38 13.48 -6.17
CA TYR A 594 28.73 13.87 -7.54
C TYR A 594 29.07 12.67 -8.44
N ARG A 595 29.61 11.60 -7.85
CA ARG A 595 30.23 10.48 -8.58
C ARG A 595 29.35 9.24 -8.74
N ALA A 596 28.32 9.08 -7.91
CA ALA A 596 27.47 7.88 -7.95
C ALA A 596 26.74 7.77 -9.30
N LYS A 597 26.80 6.61 -9.96
CA LYS A 597 26.14 6.36 -11.25
C LYS A 597 24.62 6.20 -11.11
N ASN A 598 24.19 5.47 -10.09
CA ASN A 598 22.80 5.15 -9.84
C ASN A 598 22.19 6.09 -8.80
N ILE A 599 20.87 6.28 -8.88
CA ILE A 599 20.09 6.99 -7.88
C ILE A 599 18.92 6.11 -7.46
N GLY A 600 18.64 6.10 -6.17
CA GLY A 600 17.57 5.31 -5.61
C GLY A 600 17.23 5.79 -4.21
N LEU A 601 16.05 5.40 -3.75
CA LEU A 601 15.52 5.78 -2.45
C LEU A 601 15.86 4.72 -1.40
N LYS A 602 16.25 5.18 -0.22
CA LYS A 602 16.17 4.40 1.02
C LYS A 602 14.89 4.76 1.75
N TYR A 603 14.52 3.96 2.76
CA TYR A 603 13.34 4.24 3.56
C TYR A 603 13.48 3.77 5.00
N PHE A 604 12.63 4.31 5.87
CA PHE A 604 12.37 3.83 7.23
C PHE A 604 10.88 3.89 7.55
N TYR A 605 10.46 3.19 8.60
CA TYR A 605 9.09 3.23 9.11
C TYR A 605 8.98 4.13 10.33
N CYS A 606 7.90 4.90 10.40
CA CYS A 606 7.44 5.54 11.62
C CYS A 606 6.09 4.98 12.03
N ASP A 607 5.86 4.86 13.33
CA ASP A 607 4.54 4.52 13.86
C ASP A 607 3.58 5.65 13.51
N ASN A 608 2.37 5.28 13.08
CA ASN A 608 1.28 6.19 12.76
C ASN A 608 0.46 6.55 14.02
N ASP A 609 1.12 6.54 15.18
CA ASP A 609 0.53 6.77 16.48
C ASP A 609 0.86 8.15 17.05
N TYR A 610 0.07 8.55 18.05
CA TYR A 610 0.30 9.74 18.86
C TYR A 610 -0.28 9.53 20.27
N ASP A 611 0.11 10.38 21.20
CA ASP A 611 -0.29 10.30 22.61
C ASP A 611 -0.73 11.66 23.14
N ILE A 612 -2.04 11.83 23.26
CA ILE A 612 -2.65 13.09 23.74
C ILE A 612 -2.35 13.37 25.22
N PHE A 613 -1.87 12.37 25.97
CA PHE A 613 -1.57 12.46 27.40
C PHE A 613 -0.07 12.43 27.71
N ALA A 614 0.81 12.46 26.71
CA ALA A 614 2.26 12.40 26.91
C ALA A 614 2.79 13.48 27.87
N TYR A 615 2.14 14.64 27.89
CA TYR A 615 2.51 15.80 28.70
C TYR A 615 1.72 15.95 30.00
N TYR A 616 0.75 15.07 30.27
CA TYR A 616 0.09 15.05 31.56
C TYR A 616 1.09 14.65 32.64
N GLN A 617 0.99 15.30 33.80
CA GLN A 617 1.75 14.88 34.97
C GLN A 617 1.30 13.51 35.43
N ASP A 618 2.16 12.79 36.13
CA ASP A 618 1.76 11.53 36.74
C ASP A 618 0.72 11.80 37.83
N GLY A 619 -0.32 10.96 37.87
CA GLY A 619 -1.44 11.14 38.76
C GLY A 619 -2.73 10.48 38.26
N VAL A 620 -3.81 10.78 38.98
CA VAL A 620 -5.17 10.38 38.65
C VAL A 620 -5.88 11.58 38.03
N HIS A 621 -6.32 11.46 36.78
CA HIS A 621 -6.96 12.54 36.02
C HIS A 621 -8.37 12.13 35.64
N GLU A 622 -9.34 12.99 35.90
CA GLU A 622 -10.66 12.87 35.27
C GLU A 622 -10.53 13.29 33.80
N ILE A 623 -11.03 12.45 32.89
CA ILE A 623 -10.96 12.70 31.45
C ILE A 623 -12.34 12.56 30.80
N THR A 624 -12.51 13.22 29.66
CA THR A 624 -13.73 13.09 28.87
C THR A 624 -13.75 11.80 28.05
N LYS A 625 -14.94 11.44 27.58
CA LYS A 625 -15.15 10.34 26.63
C LYS A 625 -14.36 10.58 25.34
N GLU A 626 -14.36 11.81 24.84
CA GLU A 626 -13.66 12.21 23.62
C GLU A 626 -12.15 12.02 23.78
N GLN A 627 -11.59 12.41 24.93
CA GLN A 627 -10.17 12.18 25.23
C GLN A 627 -9.83 10.68 25.29
N TYR A 628 -10.67 9.86 25.91
CA TYR A 628 -10.46 8.40 25.91
C TYR A 628 -10.49 7.81 24.48
N ILE A 629 -11.43 8.25 23.65
CA ILE A 629 -11.55 7.82 22.25
C ILE A 629 -10.33 8.26 21.44
N ASP A 630 -9.92 9.52 21.58
CA ASP A 630 -8.80 10.10 20.85
C ASP A 630 -7.47 9.46 21.26
N PHE A 631 -7.26 9.18 22.56
CA PHE A 631 -6.08 8.43 23.01
C PHE A 631 -6.00 7.03 22.40
N ASN A 632 -7.10 6.26 22.40
CA ASN A 632 -7.08 4.91 21.81
C ASN A 632 -6.89 4.97 20.29
N ARG A 633 -7.50 5.95 19.61
CA ARG A 633 -7.26 6.19 18.17
C ARG A 633 -5.81 6.53 17.89
N GLY A 634 -5.24 7.42 18.70
CA GLY A 634 -3.85 7.85 18.68
C GLY A 634 -2.92 6.67 18.83
N LYS A 635 -3.13 5.81 19.83
CA LYS A 635 -2.34 4.58 20.06
C LYS A 635 -2.60 3.44 19.08
N LEU A 636 -3.43 3.65 18.04
CA LEU A 636 -3.84 2.63 17.06
C LEU A 636 -4.56 1.42 17.69
N VAL A 637 -5.33 1.68 18.74
CA VAL A 637 -5.97 0.64 19.51
C VAL A 637 -7.46 0.54 19.18
N SER A 638 -7.87 -0.65 18.74
CA SER A 638 -9.30 -0.94 18.54
C SER A 638 -10.07 -0.90 19.86
N MET A 639 -11.27 -0.31 19.81
CA MET A 639 -12.17 -0.16 20.94
C MET A 639 -13.64 -0.18 20.51
N SER A 640 -14.50 -0.56 21.43
CA SER A 640 -15.96 -0.49 21.32
C SER A 640 -16.53 0.14 22.59
N PHE A 641 -16.68 1.48 22.60
CA PHE A 641 -17.23 2.21 23.73
C PHE A 641 -18.45 3.03 23.27
N LYS A 642 -19.64 2.63 23.72
CA LYS A 642 -20.93 3.25 23.33
C LYS A 642 -21.66 3.89 24.51
N ARG A 643 -21.04 3.90 25.69
CA ARG A 643 -21.67 4.36 26.92
C ARG A 643 -21.59 5.89 26.98
N GLU A 644 -22.67 6.51 27.46
CA GLU A 644 -22.81 7.97 27.60
C GLU A 644 -22.80 8.42 29.07
N ASP A 645 -22.87 7.49 30.03
CA ASP A 645 -22.89 7.75 31.45
C ASP A 645 -21.63 7.27 32.18
N GLY A 646 -21.30 7.91 33.30
CA GLY A 646 -20.15 7.57 34.15
C GLY A 646 -19.00 8.58 34.04
N THR A 647 -18.13 8.55 35.05
CA THR A 647 -16.92 9.40 35.10
C THR A 647 -15.70 8.55 34.78
N ILE A 648 -14.88 8.97 33.81
CA ILE A 648 -13.68 8.25 33.39
C ILE A 648 -12.46 8.83 34.10
N TYR A 649 -11.65 7.96 34.67
CA TYR A 649 -10.38 8.28 35.30
C TYR A 649 -9.23 7.63 34.50
N MET A 650 -8.28 8.45 34.10
CA MET A 650 -7.01 8.03 33.55
C MET A 650 -5.94 8.12 34.64
N LEU A 651 -5.32 6.99 34.94
CA LEU A 651 -4.18 6.90 35.85
C LEU A 651 -2.93 6.84 34.99
N LYS A 652 -2.03 7.80 35.15
CA LYS A 652 -0.75 7.86 34.44
C LYS A 652 0.40 7.80 35.43
N ARG A 653 1.32 6.86 35.25
CA ARG A 653 2.55 6.75 36.05
C ARG A 653 3.67 6.18 35.20
N ASP A 654 4.80 6.87 35.11
CA ASP A 654 5.95 6.48 34.27
C ASP A 654 5.57 6.04 32.84
N SER A 655 4.80 6.90 32.15
CA SER A 655 4.26 6.64 30.80
C SER A 655 3.31 5.44 30.65
N MET A 656 2.97 4.74 31.75
CA MET A 656 1.94 3.71 31.79
C MET A 656 0.56 4.30 32.06
N TYR A 657 -0.44 3.77 31.37
CA TYR A 657 -1.83 4.22 31.45
C TYR A 657 -2.76 3.11 31.95
N LEU A 658 -3.65 3.46 32.87
CA LEU A 658 -4.76 2.62 33.32
C LEU A 658 -6.05 3.45 33.28
N PHE A 659 -7.06 2.94 32.57
CA PHE A 659 -8.34 3.64 32.43
C PHE A 659 -9.42 2.94 33.23
N LEU A 660 -10.06 3.69 34.12
CA LEU A 660 -11.14 3.23 34.98
C LEU A 660 -12.38 4.09 34.76
N ILE A 661 -13.58 3.51 34.89
CA ILE A 661 -14.84 4.25 34.81
C ILE A 661 -15.70 3.99 36.03
N TYR A 662 -16.21 5.06 36.63
CA TYR A 662 -17.14 5.01 37.76
C TYR A 662 -18.57 5.20 37.28
N CYS A 663 -19.32 4.09 37.17
CA CYS A 663 -20.66 4.08 36.58
C CYS A 663 -21.56 2.99 37.18
N GLU A 664 -22.85 3.01 36.86
CA GLU A 664 -23.76 1.90 37.16
C GLU A 664 -23.62 0.83 36.07
N TYR A 665 -23.46 -0.44 36.43
CA TYR A 665 -23.30 -1.50 35.42
C TYR A 665 -24.52 -1.61 34.48
N SER A 666 -25.73 -1.44 35.03
CA SER A 666 -26.99 -1.43 34.29
C SER A 666 -28.04 -0.60 35.03
N LYS A 667 -29.19 -0.32 34.40
CA LYS A 667 -30.35 0.33 35.03
C LYS A 667 -30.90 -0.39 36.28
N ARG A 668 -30.51 -1.64 36.52
CA ARG A 668 -30.91 -2.45 37.68
C ARG A 668 -29.85 -2.47 38.80
N SER A 669 -28.71 -1.79 38.60
CA SER A 669 -27.63 -1.76 39.57
C SER A 669 -28.04 -1.01 40.84
N ARG A 670 -27.58 -1.49 42.01
CA ARG A 670 -27.87 -0.88 43.31
C ARG A 670 -27.07 0.40 43.59
N GLY A 671 -26.16 0.77 42.69
CA GLY A 671 -25.30 1.94 42.79
C GLY A 671 -24.16 1.90 41.78
N LYS A 672 -23.33 2.96 41.81
CA LYS A 672 -22.14 3.08 40.98
C LYS A 672 -20.98 2.25 41.53
N SER A 673 -20.11 1.78 40.66
CA SER A 673 -18.85 1.13 41.02
C SER A 673 -17.77 1.46 40.00
N LEU A 674 -16.52 1.24 40.38
CA LEU A 674 -15.35 1.42 39.54
C LEU A 674 -15.11 0.16 38.69
N TYR A 675 -14.90 0.35 37.39
CA TYR A 675 -14.64 -0.72 36.42
C TYR A 675 -13.39 -0.44 35.60
N LEU A 676 -12.65 -1.48 35.27
CA LEU A 676 -11.53 -1.42 34.32
C LEU A 676 -12.06 -1.24 32.89
N MET A 677 -11.46 -0.35 32.11
CA MET A 677 -11.83 -0.14 30.71
C MET A 677 -10.88 -0.88 29.76
N ASN A 678 -11.30 -2.05 29.28
CA ASN A 678 -10.59 -2.82 28.25
C ASN A 678 -11.15 -2.48 26.86
N GLY A 679 -10.69 -1.37 26.28
CA GLY A 679 -11.15 -0.91 24.96
C GLY A 679 -12.66 -0.68 24.90
N GLY A 680 -13.25 -0.20 26.00
CA GLY A 680 -14.69 0.02 26.15
C GLY A 680 -15.48 -1.15 26.76
N LYS A 681 -14.92 -2.37 26.81
CA LYS A 681 -15.50 -3.46 27.61
C LYS A 681 -15.17 -3.26 29.09
N LEU A 682 -16.16 -3.39 29.96
CA LEU A 682 -16.00 -3.21 31.41
C LEU A 682 -15.49 -4.49 32.07
N GLY A 683 -14.35 -4.40 32.74
CA GLY A 683 -13.79 -5.44 33.61
C GLY A 683 -14.13 -5.17 35.08
N ARG A 684 -14.48 -6.23 35.82
CA ARG A 684 -14.71 -6.10 37.27
C ARG A 684 -13.38 -5.96 38.00
N LEU A 685 -13.44 -5.24 39.11
CA LEU A 685 -12.32 -5.01 40.01
C LEU A 685 -12.66 -5.54 41.40
N ARG A 686 -11.67 -6.11 42.10
CA ARG A 686 -11.85 -6.55 43.51
C ARG A 686 -12.12 -5.35 44.42
N ARG A 687 -11.39 -4.26 44.20
CA ARG A 687 -11.56 -2.95 44.85
C ARG A 687 -12.27 -2.01 43.88
N ASN A 688 -13.55 -1.76 44.10
CA ASN A 688 -14.43 -1.11 43.11
C ASN A 688 -15.14 0.14 43.63
N ARG A 689 -14.61 0.77 44.69
CA ARG A 689 -15.10 2.06 45.20
C ARG A 689 -14.26 3.19 44.60
N LEU A 690 -14.81 4.40 44.63
CA LEU A 690 -14.09 5.58 44.11
C LEU A 690 -12.82 5.88 44.92
N GLU A 691 -12.84 5.60 46.23
CA GLU A 691 -11.71 5.72 47.15
C GLU A 691 -10.51 4.81 46.79
N ASP A 692 -10.75 3.77 45.98
CA ASP A 692 -9.71 2.80 45.60
C ASP A 692 -8.82 3.29 44.43
N LEU A 693 -9.09 4.48 43.85
CA LEU A 693 -8.28 5.04 42.77
C LEU A 693 -6.79 5.15 43.13
N SER A 694 -6.48 5.57 44.36
CA SER A 694 -5.10 5.68 44.85
C SER A 694 -4.39 4.33 44.89
N TYR A 695 -5.09 3.26 45.30
CA TYR A 695 -4.53 1.91 45.31
C TYR A 695 -4.04 1.49 43.92
N TYR A 696 -4.84 1.71 42.87
CA TYR A 696 -4.44 1.35 41.51
C TYR A 696 -3.27 2.20 41.01
N TYR A 697 -3.28 3.50 41.30
CA TYR A 697 -2.19 4.41 40.93
C TYR A 697 -0.87 4.05 41.63
N ASP A 698 -0.93 3.77 42.93
CA ASP A 698 0.23 3.44 43.76
C ASP A 698 0.91 2.13 43.33
N ASN A 699 0.12 1.20 42.77
CA ASN A 699 0.60 -0.11 42.32
C ASN A 699 0.83 -0.22 40.80
N LEU A 700 0.50 0.81 40.01
CA LEU A 700 0.53 0.75 38.55
C LEU A 700 1.93 0.43 37.99
N GLU A 701 2.95 1.11 38.50
CA GLU A 701 4.35 0.94 38.09
C GLU A 701 4.83 -0.49 38.36
N LYS A 702 4.64 -0.96 39.60
CA LYS A 702 4.99 -2.33 40.01
C LYS A 702 4.26 -3.38 39.18
N TYR A 703 2.98 -3.15 38.90
CA TYR A 703 2.17 -4.04 38.06
C TYR A 703 2.75 -4.12 36.64
N ALA A 704 3.02 -2.97 36.02
CA ALA A 704 3.58 -2.90 34.68
C ALA A 704 4.97 -3.56 34.61
N GLU A 705 5.83 -3.33 35.60
CA GLU A 705 7.14 -3.97 35.67
C GLU A 705 7.01 -5.50 35.73
N ASN A 706 6.13 -6.02 36.59
CA ASN A 706 5.90 -7.47 36.71
C ASN A 706 5.33 -8.08 35.42
N VAL A 707 4.41 -7.38 34.74
CA VAL A 707 3.90 -7.82 33.43
C VAL A 707 5.00 -7.81 32.37
N ASN A 708 5.81 -6.74 32.33
CA ASN A 708 6.94 -6.63 31.40
C ASN A 708 7.96 -7.75 31.65
N GLN A 709 8.28 -8.06 32.91
CA GLN A 709 9.17 -9.17 33.25
C GLN A 709 8.60 -10.54 32.89
N LEU A 710 7.29 -10.73 33.05
CA LEU A 710 6.59 -11.94 32.63
C LEU A 710 6.68 -12.13 31.11
N LEU A 711 6.48 -11.05 30.35
CA LEU A 711 6.47 -11.09 28.88
C LEU A 711 7.84 -10.91 28.22
N TYR A 712 8.88 -10.47 28.94
CA TYR A 712 10.15 -10.01 28.36
C TYR A 712 10.77 -10.95 27.32
N ARG A 713 10.97 -12.23 27.70
CA ARG A 713 11.58 -13.23 26.79
C ARG A 713 10.65 -13.61 25.66
N TYR A 714 9.36 -13.63 25.94
CA TYR A 714 8.33 -14.05 25.02
C TYR A 714 8.08 -12.99 23.94
N ALA A 715 7.81 -11.74 24.32
CA ALA A 715 7.60 -10.62 23.39
C ALA A 715 8.85 -10.39 22.51
N GLY A 716 10.05 -10.47 23.09
CA GLY A 716 11.30 -10.37 22.32
C GLY A 716 11.49 -11.52 21.31
N GLY A 717 11.09 -12.75 21.67
CA GLY A 717 11.10 -13.90 20.76
C GLY A 717 10.08 -13.75 19.62
N GLN A 718 8.86 -13.33 19.94
CA GLN A 718 7.81 -13.07 18.95
C GLN A 718 8.19 -11.95 17.97
N GLN A 719 8.79 -10.87 18.47
CA GLN A 719 9.20 -9.74 17.64
C GLN A 719 10.29 -10.14 16.64
N LYS A 720 11.33 -10.86 17.09
CA LYS A 720 12.36 -11.40 16.19
C LYS A 720 11.78 -12.31 15.12
N LEU A 721 10.80 -13.13 15.50
CA LEU A 721 10.12 -14.03 14.57
C LEU A 721 9.25 -13.25 13.57
N SER A 722 8.52 -12.23 14.03
CA SER A 722 7.75 -11.30 13.21
C SER A 722 8.62 -10.59 12.18
N GLU A 723 9.74 -10.02 12.61
CA GLU A 723 10.71 -9.34 11.75
C GLU A 723 11.30 -10.29 10.71
N PHE A 724 11.62 -11.52 11.12
CA PHE A 724 12.10 -12.54 10.21
C PHE A 724 11.05 -12.93 9.16
N ILE A 725 9.78 -13.15 9.55
CA ILE A 725 8.70 -13.43 8.61
C ILE A 725 8.49 -12.27 7.64
N LYS A 726 8.50 -11.03 8.13
CA LYS A 726 8.45 -9.82 7.30
C LYS A 726 9.61 -9.78 6.31
N HIS A 727 10.83 -10.09 6.77
CA HIS A 727 12.03 -10.17 5.93
C HIS A 727 11.91 -11.23 4.81
N LEU A 728 11.15 -12.31 5.04
CA LEU A 728 10.86 -13.33 4.01
C LEU A 728 9.80 -12.89 2.99
N GLY A 729 9.05 -11.81 3.25
CA GLY A 729 7.91 -11.37 2.45
C GLY A 729 6.53 -11.67 3.06
N GLY A 730 6.48 -12.26 4.25
CA GLY A 730 5.25 -12.63 4.94
C GLY A 730 4.57 -11.50 5.71
N SER A 731 3.47 -11.82 6.38
CA SER A 731 2.71 -10.87 7.21
C SER A 731 3.48 -10.47 8.47
N GLY A 732 3.94 -11.48 9.24
CA GLY A 732 4.60 -11.29 10.53
C GLY A 732 3.71 -10.62 11.57
N LYS A 733 2.39 -10.54 11.37
CA LYS A 733 1.48 -9.87 12.30
C LYS A 733 1.38 -10.67 13.59
N ILE A 734 1.67 -10.02 14.73
CA ILE A 734 1.54 -10.62 16.05
C ILE A 734 0.11 -10.39 16.57
N HIS A 735 -0.54 -11.44 17.07
CA HIS A 735 -1.79 -11.32 17.81
C HIS A 735 -1.86 -12.34 18.95
N GLY A 736 -1.62 -11.89 20.18
CA GLY A 736 -1.50 -12.77 21.33
C GLY A 736 -0.28 -13.68 21.16
N CYS A 737 -0.51 -14.98 21.10
CA CYS A 737 0.53 -16.01 20.90
C CYS A 737 0.83 -16.38 19.47
N ILE A 738 0.21 -15.73 18.49
CA ILE A 738 0.29 -16.13 17.10
C ILE A 738 1.05 -15.07 16.30
N VAL A 739 1.96 -15.51 15.45
CA VAL A 739 2.57 -14.71 14.37
C VAL A 739 2.02 -15.23 13.04
N ASP A 740 1.29 -14.40 12.31
CA ASP A 740 0.78 -14.74 10.98
C ASP A 740 1.94 -14.84 9.99
N VAL A 741 1.96 -15.91 9.19
CA VAL A 741 3.07 -16.22 8.28
C VAL A 741 2.82 -15.61 6.91
N GLU A 742 1.84 -16.12 6.18
CA GLU A 742 1.46 -15.59 4.89
C GLU A 742 0.53 -14.40 5.02
N ARG A 743 0.44 -13.63 3.95
CA ARG A 743 -0.48 -12.49 3.87
C ARG A 743 -1.87 -12.99 3.46
N PRO A 744 -2.96 -12.43 4.01
CA PRO A 744 -4.31 -12.77 3.58
C PRO A 744 -4.53 -12.49 2.09
N ASN A 745 -5.12 -13.45 1.35
CA ASN A 745 -5.50 -13.21 -0.05
C ASN A 745 -6.73 -12.26 -0.12
N GLY A 746 -6.87 -11.49 -1.20
CA GLY A 746 -7.91 -10.45 -1.36
C GLY A 746 -9.37 -10.88 -1.18
N LEU A 747 -9.67 -12.17 -1.28
CA LEU A 747 -11.01 -12.74 -1.05
C LEU A 747 -11.30 -13.06 0.43
N GLU A 748 -10.25 -13.30 1.22
CA GLU A 748 -10.35 -13.90 2.55
C GLU A 748 -9.42 -13.11 3.49
N GLY A 749 -9.98 -12.17 4.24
CA GLY A 749 -9.22 -11.18 5.04
C GLY A 749 -8.46 -11.72 6.27
N PHE A 750 -7.99 -12.96 6.25
CA PHE A 750 -7.25 -13.63 7.31
C PHE A 750 -6.14 -14.54 6.76
N SER A 751 -5.07 -14.76 7.55
CA SER A 751 -3.98 -15.69 7.27
C SER A 751 -4.37 -17.09 7.74
N TYR A 752 -3.85 -18.12 7.08
CA TYR A 752 -4.09 -19.53 7.39
C TYR A 752 -2.85 -20.21 7.98
N CYS A 753 -1.65 -19.76 7.64
CA CYS A 753 -0.37 -20.24 8.12
C CYS A 753 0.09 -19.38 9.30
N HIS A 754 0.37 -20.02 10.41
CA HIS A 754 0.62 -19.37 11.67
C HIS A 754 1.83 -19.98 12.37
N LEU A 755 2.52 -19.16 13.16
CA LEU A 755 3.49 -19.61 14.15
C LEU A 755 2.91 -19.33 15.53
N PHE A 756 2.54 -20.36 16.26
CA PHE A 756 2.22 -20.22 17.68
C PHE A 756 3.53 -20.17 18.47
N VAL A 757 3.75 -19.08 19.19
CA VAL A 757 4.85 -18.95 20.14
C VAL A 757 4.29 -19.27 21.52
N ASN A 758 4.80 -20.31 22.15
CA ASN A 758 4.37 -20.67 23.48
C ASN A 758 4.85 -19.59 24.49
N PRO A 759 3.94 -18.95 25.25
CA PRO A 759 4.31 -17.89 26.18
C PRO A 759 5.16 -18.34 27.37
N ILE A 760 5.31 -19.64 27.54
CA ILE A 760 5.96 -20.26 28.70
C ILE A 760 7.39 -20.66 28.38
N ASP A 761 7.60 -21.51 27.38
CA ASP A 761 8.92 -22.04 27.02
C ASP A 761 9.53 -21.38 25.78
N GLY A 762 8.78 -20.51 25.10
CA GLY A 762 9.22 -19.80 23.91
C GLY A 762 9.33 -20.68 22.67
N LYS A 763 8.95 -21.97 22.73
CA LYS A 763 8.96 -22.85 21.56
C LYS A 763 7.93 -22.40 20.54
N VAL A 764 8.27 -22.61 19.29
CA VAL A 764 7.42 -22.25 18.15
C VAL A 764 6.78 -23.50 17.57
N THR A 765 5.47 -23.43 17.36
CA THR A 765 4.66 -24.45 16.70
C THR A 765 4.11 -23.87 15.41
N PRO A 766 4.69 -24.20 14.25
CA PRO A 766 4.14 -23.84 12.94
C PRO A 766 2.89 -24.66 12.63
N TYR A 767 1.83 -24.02 12.17
CA TYR A 767 0.60 -24.71 11.81
C TYR A 767 -0.20 -23.99 10.73
N PHE A 768 -1.10 -24.71 10.07
CA PHE A 768 -2.09 -24.20 9.14
C PHE A 768 -3.50 -24.44 9.70
N ALA A 769 -4.43 -23.46 9.63
CA ALA A 769 -5.78 -23.60 10.16
C ALA A 769 -6.84 -22.81 9.37
N TYR A 770 -7.93 -23.47 8.97
CA TYR A 770 -9.10 -22.82 8.34
C TYR A 770 -10.07 -22.20 9.36
N ASP A 771 -10.09 -22.75 10.57
CA ASP A 771 -10.95 -22.29 11.66
C ASP A 771 -10.26 -22.50 13.02
N VAL A 772 -10.89 -22.02 14.10
CA VAL A 772 -10.33 -22.07 15.46
C VAL A 772 -10.30 -23.47 16.08
N LYS A 773 -10.85 -24.49 15.42
CA LYS A 773 -10.95 -25.87 15.92
C LYS A 773 -10.04 -26.84 15.17
N SER A 774 -9.74 -26.57 13.90
CA SER A 774 -9.05 -27.50 13.00
C SER A 774 -7.70 -26.95 12.56
N ARG A 775 -6.59 -27.66 12.85
CA ARG A 775 -5.23 -27.26 12.45
C ARG A 775 -4.37 -28.43 11.98
N ILE A 776 -3.41 -28.14 11.10
CA ILE A 776 -2.35 -29.04 10.62
C ILE A 776 -1.01 -28.50 11.15
N VAL A 777 -0.28 -29.29 11.93
CA VAL A 777 0.97 -28.84 12.59
C VAL A 777 2.20 -29.34 11.82
N TYR A 778 3.18 -28.45 11.64
CA TYR A 778 4.42 -28.72 10.91
C TYR A 778 5.62 -28.72 11.86
N LYS A 779 6.65 -29.52 11.53
CA LYS A 779 7.85 -29.65 12.38
C LYS A 779 8.69 -28.38 12.47
N ASP A 780 8.69 -27.56 11.42
CA ASP A 780 9.50 -26.33 11.32
C ASP A 780 8.85 -25.34 10.34
N LEU A 781 9.31 -24.08 10.36
CA LEU A 781 8.80 -23.06 9.45
C LEU A 781 9.04 -23.44 7.97
N LYS A 782 10.17 -24.10 7.69
CA LYS A 782 10.54 -24.50 6.33
C LYS A 782 9.52 -25.44 5.70
N THR A 783 9.06 -26.44 6.46
CA THR A 783 8.03 -27.39 6.01
C THR A 783 6.68 -26.73 5.83
N LEU A 784 6.26 -25.83 6.72
CA LEU A 784 5.04 -25.04 6.55
C LEU A 784 5.09 -24.21 5.26
N LEU A 785 6.21 -23.51 5.02
CA LEU A 785 6.36 -22.65 3.83
C LEU A 785 6.36 -23.46 2.51
N GLN A 786 6.88 -24.69 2.54
CA GLN A 786 6.94 -25.56 1.37
C GLN A 786 5.62 -26.29 1.08
N ALA A 787 4.74 -26.42 2.08
CA ALA A 787 3.48 -27.17 1.95
C ALA A 787 2.34 -26.38 1.28
N HIS A 788 2.41 -25.05 1.27
CA HIS A 788 1.32 -24.19 0.81
C HIS A 788 1.76 -23.25 -0.31
N ASP A 789 0.99 -23.22 -1.41
CA ASP A 789 1.27 -22.36 -2.57
C ASP A 789 1.28 -20.86 -2.23
N SER A 790 0.46 -20.44 -1.25
CA SER A 790 0.45 -19.06 -0.73
C SER A 790 1.79 -18.64 -0.10
N CYS A 791 2.62 -19.59 0.29
CA CYS A 791 3.93 -19.34 0.90
C CYS A 791 5.10 -19.42 -0.08
N LYS A 792 4.86 -19.64 -1.38
CA LYS A 792 5.91 -19.96 -2.37
C LYS A 792 7.03 -18.91 -2.47
N LEU A 793 6.69 -17.62 -2.44
CA LEU A 793 7.68 -16.54 -2.44
C LEU A 793 8.57 -16.58 -1.19
N MET A 794 7.96 -16.72 -0.02
CA MET A 794 8.67 -16.83 1.25
C MET A 794 9.54 -18.08 1.31
N ALA A 795 9.06 -19.21 0.79
CA ALA A 795 9.84 -20.45 0.69
C ALA A 795 11.11 -20.23 -0.14
N ASN A 796 11.01 -19.54 -1.28
CA ASN A 796 12.17 -19.21 -2.12
C ASN A 796 13.16 -18.28 -1.40
N ASN A 797 12.66 -17.23 -0.74
CA ASN A 797 13.49 -16.29 0.02
C ASN A 797 14.18 -16.97 1.20
N TYR A 798 13.47 -17.84 1.92
CA TYR A 798 14.02 -18.63 3.02
C TYR A 798 15.18 -19.51 2.53
N LEU A 799 14.97 -20.25 1.43
CA LEU A 799 16.01 -21.10 0.82
C LEU A 799 17.20 -20.29 0.30
N ARG A 800 16.99 -19.05 -0.14
CA ARG A 800 18.07 -18.14 -0.56
C ARG A 800 18.92 -17.72 0.64
N ILE A 801 18.29 -17.23 1.71
CA ILE A 801 18.98 -16.80 2.95
C ILE A 801 19.74 -17.96 3.59
N GLU A 802 19.13 -19.15 3.61
CA GLU A 802 19.74 -20.38 4.12
C GLU A 802 21.03 -20.74 3.34
N LYS A 803 21.10 -20.43 2.04
CA LYS A 803 22.30 -20.64 1.20
C LYS A 803 23.34 -19.53 1.35
N GLU A 804 22.91 -18.29 1.61
CA GLU A 804 23.77 -17.09 1.63
C GLU A 804 24.50 -16.85 2.97
N ALA A 805 24.01 -17.38 4.10
CA ALA A 805 24.65 -17.16 5.39
C ALA A 805 24.52 -18.33 6.39
N ALA A 806 25.64 -18.70 7.04
CA ALA A 806 25.64 -19.64 8.16
C ALA A 806 25.18 -19.04 9.51
N ASN A 807 24.94 -17.72 9.62
CA ASN A 807 24.77 -17.03 10.92
C ASN A 807 23.55 -16.08 11.06
N ASN A 808 22.65 -15.98 10.07
CA ASN A 808 21.57 -14.96 10.09
C ASN A 808 20.14 -15.50 10.25
N LEU A 809 19.95 -16.82 10.41
CA LEU A 809 18.64 -17.38 10.75
C LEU A 809 18.39 -17.20 12.26
N PRO A 810 17.19 -16.75 12.69
CA PRO A 810 16.88 -16.72 14.11
C PRO A 810 16.98 -18.15 14.67
N ILE A 811 17.70 -18.31 15.80
CA ILE A 811 17.76 -19.58 16.51
C ILE A 811 16.39 -19.81 17.15
N VAL A 812 15.55 -20.60 16.48
CA VAL A 812 14.20 -20.94 16.90
C VAL A 812 14.16 -22.41 17.32
N GLN A 813 13.66 -22.69 18.54
CA GLN A 813 13.37 -24.04 18.99
C GLN A 813 11.93 -24.40 18.63
N TYR A 814 11.76 -25.45 17.83
CA TYR A 814 10.44 -25.94 17.43
C TYR A 814 9.93 -27.04 18.38
N SER A 815 8.61 -27.10 18.59
CA SER A 815 7.95 -28.22 19.27
C SER A 815 7.97 -29.44 18.34
N GLY A 816 8.95 -30.34 18.50
CA GLY A 816 9.31 -31.35 17.49
C GLY A 816 8.33 -32.50 17.23
N GLN A 817 7.06 -32.26 16.90
CA GLN A 817 6.11 -33.29 16.45
C GLN A 817 5.34 -32.87 15.17
N MET A 818 5.33 -33.75 14.17
CA MET A 818 4.34 -33.71 13.07
C MET A 818 3.14 -34.56 13.50
N GLU A 819 1.95 -33.98 13.48
CA GLU A 819 0.70 -34.70 13.73
C GLU A 819 -0.30 -34.35 12.62
N GLU A 820 -0.76 -35.37 11.88
CA GLU A 820 -2.01 -35.32 11.12
C GLU A 820 -3.11 -35.87 12.04
N TRP A 821 -4.03 -35.01 12.49
CA TRP A 821 -5.17 -35.46 13.30
C TRP A 821 -6.29 -36.01 12.41
N GLU A 822 -6.07 -37.17 11.82
CA GLU A 822 -7.14 -38.04 11.31
C GLU A 822 -7.67 -38.90 12.46
N ASN A 823 -8.47 -38.34 13.38
CA ASN A 823 -9.34 -39.14 14.23
C ASN A 823 -10.46 -38.30 14.89
N GLU A 824 -11.70 -38.57 14.49
CA GLU A 824 -12.92 -37.92 15.02
C GLU A 824 -13.25 -38.30 16.48
N ASP A 825 -12.51 -39.24 17.09
CA ASP A 825 -12.88 -39.84 18.39
C ASP A 825 -12.09 -39.32 19.62
N ALA A 826 -11.27 -38.28 19.49
CA ALA A 826 -10.62 -37.63 20.63
C ALA A 826 -10.70 -36.11 20.51
N MET A 827 -11.88 -35.55 20.77
CA MET A 827 -12.09 -34.10 20.85
C MET A 827 -11.47 -33.53 22.15
N TYR A 828 -10.13 -33.49 22.23
CA TYR A 828 -9.44 -32.65 23.21
C TYR A 828 -9.42 -31.21 22.67
N ASP A 829 -10.25 -30.36 23.27
CA ASP A 829 -10.42 -28.93 22.93
C ASP A 829 -9.21 -28.08 23.37
N GLU A 830 -8.03 -28.34 22.80
CA GLU A 830 -6.86 -27.47 22.99
C GLU A 830 -6.99 -26.14 22.25
N GLY A 831 -7.82 -26.08 21.20
CA GLY A 831 -8.10 -24.85 20.45
C GLY A 831 -8.66 -23.76 21.37
N SER A 832 -9.74 -24.04 22.12
CA SER A 832 -10.32 -23.04 23.02
C SER A 832 -9.36 -22.60 24.13
N TYR A 833 -8.55 -23.50 24.66
CA TYR A 833 -7.52 -23.21 25.67
C TYR A 833 -6.42 -22.29 25.13
N LEU A 834 -5.86 -22.61 23.96
CA LEU A 834 -4.81 -21.83 23.30
C LEU A 834 -5.30 -20.42 22.92
N TYR A 835 -6.53 -20.30 22.42
CA TYR A 835 -7.15 -19.01 22.15
C TYR A 835 -7.53 -18.24 23.42
N LYS A 836 -7.90 -18.92 24.52
CA LYS A 836 -8.12 -18.27 25.83
C LYS A 836 -6.81 -17.62 26.30
N ILE A 837 -5.71 -18.38 26.33
CA ILE A 837 -4.36 -17.89 26.67
C ILE A 837 -3.94 -16.74 25.77
N SER A 838 -4.07 -16.92 24.44
CA SER A 838 -3.70 -15.90 23.47
C SER A 838 -4.45 -14.58 23.70
N ARG A 839 -5.74 -14.62 24.09
CA ARG A 839 -6.50 -13.39 24.45
C ARG A 839 -5.98 -12.71 25.70
N ILE A 840 -5.59 -13.46 26.72
CA ILE A 840 -5.04 -12.92 27.98
C ILE A 840 -3.69 -12.29 27.71
N ILE A 841 -2.82 -13.01 27.01
CA ILE A 841 -1.52 -12.50 26.59
C ILE A 841 -1.69 -11.26 25.73
N LYS A 842 -2.65 -11.24 24.81
CA LYS A 842 -2.98 -10.05 24.03
C LYS A 842 -3.39 -8.87 24.92
N SER A 843 -4.17 -9.10 25.97
CA SER A 843 -4.51 -8.03 26.93
C SER A 843 -3.31 -7.54 27.75
N LEU A 844 -2.36 -8.43 28.09
CA LEU A 844 -1.12 -8.07 28.79
C LEU A 844 -0.09 -7.41 27.87
N GLN A 845 -0.04 -7.78 26.59
CA GLN A 845 0.83 -7.20 25.56
C GLN A 845 0.56 -5.71 25.35
N TYR A 846 -0.66 -5.22 25.63
CA TYR A 846 -0.91 -3.78 25.63
C TYR A 846 -0.06 -3.03 26.66
N CYS A 847 0.34 -3.67 27.77
CA CYS A 847 1.25 -3.07 28.74
C CYS A 847 2.64 -2.86 28.12
N THR A 848 3.14 -3.83 27.35
CA THR A 848 4.49 -3.79 26.76
C THR A 848 4.54 -3.01 25.44
N GLU A 849 3.50 -3.09 24.62
CA GLU A 849 3.50 -2.55 23.23
C GLU A 849 2.90 -1.16 23.13
N LYS A 850 1.99 -0.80 24.04
CA LYS A 850 1.21 0.44 23.98
C LYS A 850 1.23 1.23 25.29
N ASN A 851 1.87 0.70 26.33
CA ASN A 851 1.87 1.23 27.69
C ASN A 851 0.47 1.36 28.30
N ILE A 852 -0.45 0.43 27.99
CA ILE A 852 -1.84 0.46 28.47
C ILE A 852 -2.16 -0.83 29.24
N VAL A 853 -2.62 -0.67 30.49
CA VAL A 853 -3.13 -1.79 31.29
C VAL A 853 -4.59 -2.08 30.91
N ARG A 854 -4.83 -3.22 30.26
CA ARG A 854 -6.16 -3.71 29.88
C ARG A 854 -6.68 -4.90 30.68
N LEU A 855 -5.83 -5.44 31.55
CA LEU A 855 -6.15 -6.50 32.51
C LEU A 855 -5.51 -6.12 33.84
N TRP A 856 -6.25 -6.28 34.94
CA TRP A 856 -5.73 -6.09 36.30
C TRP A 856 -5.99 -7.34 37.14
N ASN A 857 -4.93 -8.08 37.47
CA ASN A 857 -4.96 -9.17 38.45
C ASN A 857 -4.01 -8.86 39.61
N GLU A 858 -4.54 -8.69 40.82
CA GLU A 858 -3.74 -8.38 42.01
C GLU A 858 -2.63 -9.40 42.30
N GLU A 859 -2.79 -10.66 41.88
CA GLU A 859 -1.74 -11.69 42.05
C GLU A 859 -0.46 -11.33 41.27
N LEU A 860 -0.57 -10.61 40.15
CA LEU A 860 0.58 -10.13 39.38
C LEU A 860 1.36 -9.02 40.10
N LEU A 861 0.88 -8.50 41.25
CA LEU A 861 1.68 -7.64 42.13
C LEU A 861 2.68 -8.44 42.98
N ASN A 862 2.52 -9.77 43.07
CA ASN A 862 3.38 -10.64 43.84
C ASN A 862 4.49 -11.25 42.95
N TYR A 863 5.74 -10.91 43.24
CA TYR A 863 6.89 -11.37 42.49
C TYR A 863 7.07 -12.90 42.52
N ASP A 864 6.77 -13.54 43.66
CA ASP A 864 6.89 -15.00 43.79
C ASP A 864 5.83 -15.73 42.97
N PHE A 865 4.65 -15.12 42.81
CA PHE A 865 3.60 -15.63 41.93
C PHE A 865 4.04 -15.53 40.46
N VAL A 866 4.59 -14.40 40.04
CA VAL A 866 5.13 -14.20 38.68
C VAL A 866 6.24 -15.21 38.36
N ASN A 867 7.16 -15.42 39.30
CA ASN A 867 8.23 -16.42 39.14
C ASN A 867 7.70 -17.85 39.11
N ARG A 868 6.70 -18.17 39.94
CA ARG A 868 6.07 -19.49 39.95
C ARG A 868 5.37 -19.78 38.63
N ILE A 869 4.57 -18.86 38.10
CA ILE A 869 3.91 -19.05 36.80
C ILE A 869 4.95 -19.29 35.70
N LYS A 870 6.03 -18.50 35.71
CA LYS A 870 7.15 -18.64 34.78
C LYS A 870 7.85 -20.01 34.86
N GLN A 871 7.84 -20.66 36.04
CA GLN A 871 8.46 -21.97 36.27
C GLN A 871 7.49 -23.15 36.10
N SER A 872 6.20 -22.95 36.38
CA SER A 872 5.18 -24.02 36.48
C SER A 872 4.37 -24.23 35.21
N ASN A 873 4.49 -23.35 34.21
CA ASN A 873 3.79 -23.44 32.94
C ASN A 873 2.25 -23.28 33.03
N GLN A 874 1.74 -22.62 34.08
CA GLN A 874 0.29 -22.47 34.35
C GLN A 874 -0.15 -21.01 34.20
N ILE A 875 -0.18 -20.50 32.96
CA ILE A 875 -0.56 -19.11 32.69
C ILE A 875 -2.07 -18.85 32.89
N ASP A 876 -2.87 -19.92 32.96
CA ASP A 876 -4.29 -19.91 33.29
C ASP A 876 -4.56 -19.49 34.75
N GLU A 877 -3.59 -19.63 35.66
CA GLU A 877 -3.71 -19.10 37.03
C GLU A 877 -3.76 -17.55 37.08
N ILE A 878 -3.37 -16.87 36.00
CA ILE A 878 -3.53 -15.42 35.86
C ILE A 878 -5.01 -15.04 35.66
N VAL A 879 -5.87 -16.00 35.31
CA VAL A 879 -7.28 -15.76 35.01
C VAL A 879 -8.14 -16.05 36.23
N ASP A 880 -8.55 -15.01 36.92
CA ASP A 880 -9.68 -15.13 37.84
C ASP A 880 -10.98 -15.09 36.99
N ASP A 881 -11.54 -16.26 36.69
CA ASP A 881 -12.80 -16.39 35.94
C ASP A 881 -13.97 -15.60 36.60
N ARG A 882 -13.84 -15.19 37.88
CA ARG A 882 -14.82 -14.33 38.58
C ARG A 882 -14.77 -12.86 38.15
N LEU A 883 -13.70 -12.42 37.48
CA LEU A 883 -13.52 -11.04 37.00
C LEU A 883 -13.96 -10.85 35.54
N MET A 884 -14.15 -11.95 34.79
CA MET A 884 -14.62 -11.95 33.41
C MET A 884 -16.16 -12.01 33.38
N ILE A 885 -16.80 -11.01 32.78
CA ILE A 885 -18.26 -11.00 32.64
C ILE A 885 -18.64 -11.94 31.49
N ASP A 886 -19.36 -13.02 31.83
CA ASP A 886 -20.00 -13.90 30.87
C ASP A 886 -21.25 -13.20 30.28
N GLU A 887 -21.28 -13.03 28.96
CA GLU A 887 -22.34 -12.31 28.22
C GLU A 887 -23.69 -13.03 28.23
N LYS A 888 -23.77 -14.21 28.84
CA LYS A 888 -24.99 -15.03 28.91
C LYS A 888 -26.01 -14.61 29.97
N ASN A 889 -25.72 -13.59 30.78
CA ASN A 889 -26.65 -13.09 31.81
C ASN A 889 -26.92 -11.58 31.68
N VAL A 890 -27.49 -11.16 30.54
CA VAL A 890 -28.15 -9.85 30.38
C VAL A 890 -29.62 -10.05 30.06
#